data_AF-C4Y7U4-F1
#
_entry.id   AF-C4Y7U4-F1
#
_cell.length_a   1.000
_cell.length_b   1.000
_cell.length_c   1.000
_cell.angle_alpha   90.00
_cell.angle_beta   90.00
_cell.angle_gamma   90.00
#
_symmetry.space_group_name_H-M   'P 1'
#
loop_
_entity.id
_entity.type
_entity.pdbx_description
1 polymer ?
#
loop_
_entity_poly.entity_id
_entity_poly.type
_entity_poly.pdbx_seq_one_letter_code
_entity_poly.pdbx_strand_id
1 'polypeptide(L)'
;MSKNGRSVIVWLTIISSVAVSFWLCYLHIPFPKEETTTLFYETLDMSEAQAESLKKLGLTPKKSVRVTDSLTGTTKTIHGRFVHVTDFHPDPYYKVGSDVSRMCHKGKGSAGKYGDAILGCDSPLELVDKTIDWIDDNLKDKIDFIVWTGDNMRHDNDRMFPRTEKDIMEMNQKIADKMHERFGDLPVPSLGNNDVYPHNLFAPGPTLQTREFFKIWRSFVPQSQFHTFSNGVYFFQEVIPNQLAVLSINTLYLFQSNPLVDSCDRKKDPGHKLFLWLGVVLKEMRRRNMKVWLTGHVPPNAKNYDISCLRKYIAWSHEYRDVVIGGLYGHMNIDHFIPLDSKMAYKSLHKKFGKFGLQYEDEFETHSMANEEFEQAKEEFEKTKDIDLDDELDLDDELEDDLDLEQLYQMHNVSVYDSIANSDFHVDLASNINKENDFWTEGGIPNGKVRYMETLRQTYYADIKRKSKSGDMGERYSIVHVSASVVPTFNPGIRIWEYNITQLENATAYYREVPKWDQFFSRIDQILEQESAGPDLDHEFAAFEQKVEILKKDKTFPPKMPKDLPLGPGFERQLFTPERYVQYYLDLASVNTGEKEFDYEIEYTTDDKNYNMKDLTTAEWLKLGRKLGEPVKGKRKKTKSPKYTTKLERLWRTYLKHTFVSSDYEHKGYG
;
A
#
# COMPACT_ATOMS: atom_id res chain seq x y z
N MET A 1 7.81 -45.03 -63.87
CA MET A 1 7.53 -43.98 -62.87
C MET A 1 8.82 -43.66 -62.11
N SER A 2 9.73 -42.92 -62.75
CA SER A 2 10.77 -42.15 -62.06
C SER A 2 10.36 -40.69 -62.19
N LYS A 3 10.42 -39.91 -61.10
CA LYS A 3 10.66 -38.45 -61.07
C LYS A 3 10.46 -37.74 -59.72
N ASN A 4 9.90 -38.37 -58.68
CA ASN A 4 9.56 -37.61 -57.46
C ASN A 4 10.53 -37.76 -56.26
N GLY A 5 11.48 -38.69 -56.27
CA GLY A 5 12.40 -38.90 -55.13
C GLY A 5 13.60 -37.95 -55.06
N ARG A 6 14.04 -37.38 -56.18
CA ARG A 6 15.24 -36.52 -56.22
C ARG A 6 14.97 -35.04 -55.95
N SER A 7 13.71 -34.58 -56.03
CA SER A 7 13.37 -33.17 -55.77
C SER A 7 13.33 -32.88 -54.25
N VAL A 8 12.79 -33.79 -53.45
CA VAL A 8 12.58 -33.56 -52.00
C VAL A 8 13.89 -33.46 -51.23
N ILE A 9 14.91 -34.24 -51.62
CA ILE A 9 16.23 -34.22 -50.94
C ILE A 9 17.01 -32.93 -51.27
N VAL A 10 16.86 -32.39 -52.47
CA VAL A 10 17.49 -31.12 -52.87
C VAL A 10 16.81 -29.93 -52.19
N TRP A 11 15.49 -29.96 -52.00
CA TRP A 11 14.78 -28.92 -51.25
C TRP A 11 15.08 -28.94 -49.74
N LEU A 12 15.22 -30.12 -49.13
CA LEU A 12 15.58 -30.23 -47.70
C LEU A 12 17.02 -29.76 -47.41
N THR A 13 17.96 -29.99 -48.33
CA THR A 13 19.35 -29.52 -48.20
C THR A 13 19.50 -28.02 -48.45
N ILE A 14 18.69 -27.43 -49.34
CA ILE A 14 18.66 -25.97 -49.55
C ILE A 14 18.01 -25.25 -48.35
N ILE A 15 16.93 -25.80 -47.78
CA ILE A 15 16.29 -25.20 -46.60
C ILE A 15 17.19 -25.31 -45.35
N SER A 16 17.92 -26.42 -45.17
CA SER A 16 18.86 -26.52 -44.04
C SER A 16 20.08 -25.62 -44.20
N SER A 17 20.60 -25.44 -45.42
CA SER A 17 21.74 -24.55 -45.68
C SER A 17 21.37 -23.06 -45.61
N VAL A 18 20.16 -22.67 -46.01
CA VAL A 18 19.64 -21.31 -45.80
C VAL A 18 19.34 -21.06 -44.31
N ALA A 19 18.78 -22.03 -43.59
CA ALA A 19 18.54 -21.91 -42.15
C ALA A 19 19.85 -21.82 -41.35
N VAL A 20 20.87 -22.61 -41.71
CA VAL A 20 22.19 -22.57 -41.05
C VAL A 20 22.96 -21.29 -41.41
N SER A 21 22.80 -20.75 -42.62
CA SER A 21 23.41 -19.46 -43.02
C SER A 21 22.72 -18.26 -42.36
N PHE A 22 21.39 -18.31 -42.16
CA PHE A 22 20.66 -17.32 -41.35
C PHE A 22 21.02 -17.42 -39.86
N TRP A 23 21.23 -18.64 -39.33
CA TRP A 23 21.63 -18.86 -37.95
C TRP A 23 23.09 -18.42 -37.68
N LEU A 24 24.00 -18.65 -38.62
CA LEU A 24 25.39 -18.18 -38.55
C LEU A 24 25.51 -16.66 -38.75
N CYS A 25 24.65 -16.03 -39.56
CA CYS A 25 24.58 -14.57 -39.63
C CYS A 25 23.96 -13.96 -38.37
N TYR A 26 23.00 -14.62 -37.71
CA TYR A 26 22.46 -14.17 -36.42
C TYR A 26 23.47 -14.26 -35.27
N LEU A 27 24.42 -15.21 -35.35
CA LEU A 27 25.46 -15.41 -34.34
C LEU A 27 26.65 -14.44 -34.46
N HIS A 28 26.76 -13.66 -35.55
CA HIS A 28 27.90 -12.78 -35.83
C HIS A 28 27.52 -11.34 -36.21
N ILE A 29 26.30 -10.90 -35.91
CA ILE A 29 26.07 -9.46 -35.72
C ILE A 29 26.74 -9.12 -34.39
N PRO A 30 27.82 -8.31 -34.36
CA PRO A 30 28.28 -7.79 -33.09
C PRO A 30 27.10 -7.04 -32.48
N PHE A 31 26.52 -7.58 -31.41
CA PHE A 31 25.59 -6.82 -30.59
C PHE A 31 26.30 -5.50 -30.28
N PRO A 32 25.66 -4.34 -30.54
CA PRO A 32 26.24 -3.08 -30.11
C PRO A 32 26.56 -3.25 -28.62
N LYS A 33 27.82 -3.06 -28.24
CA LYS A 33 28.25 -3.09 -26.84
C LYS A 33 27.21 -2.29 -26.06
N GLU A 34 26.52 -2.93 -25.13
CA GLU A 34 25.51 -2.23 -24.33
C GLU A 34 26.19 -1.04 -23.68
N GLU A 35 25.80 0.17 -24.09
CA GLU A 35 26.23 1.39 -23.42
C GLU A 35 25.69 1.32 -22.00
N THR A 36 26.61 1.13 -21.06
CA THR A 36 26.32 1.11 -19.63
C THR A 36 26.06 2.55 -19.22
N THR A 37 24.82 2.87 -18.85
CA THR A 37 24.51 4.13 -18.18
C THR A 37 25.34 4.19 -16.92
N THR A 38 26.12 5.26 -16.73
CA THR A 38 26.78 5.54 -15.45
C THR A 38 26.09 6.75 -14.83
N LEU A 39 25.71 6.65 -13.55
CA LEU A 39 25.16 7.76 -12.79
C LEU A 39 26.29 8.45 -12.01
N PHE A 40 26.39 9.77 -12.12
CA PHE A 40 27.32 10.60 -11.33
C PHE A 40 26.58 11.33 -10.22
N TYR A 41 27.20 11.39 -9.04
CA TYR A 41 26.61 11.99 -7.84
C TYR A 41 27.46 13.15 -7.34
N GLU A 42 26.81 14.27 -7.04
CA GLU A 42 27.43 15.47 -6.48
C GLU A 42 26.62 15.94 -5.27
N THR A 43 27.22 15.90 -4.08
CA THR A 43 26.58 16.46 -2.88
C THR A 43 26.62 17.98 -2.94
N LEU A 44 25.45 18.60 -2.90
CA LEU A 44 25.27 20.04 -2.94
C LEU A 44 25.30 20.63 -1.53
N ASP A 45 26.07 21.69 -1.35
CA ASP A 45 26.00 22.50 -0.15
C ASP A 45 24.71 23.32 -0.12
N MET A 46 24.24 23.60 1.10
CA MET A 46 23.01 24.31 1.36
C MET A 46 23.33 25.68 1.94
N SER A 47 22.76 26.74 1.36
CA SER A 47 22.86 28.09 1.90
C SER A 47 22.05 28.24 3.20
N GLU A 48 22.41 29.24 4.01
CA GLU A 48 21.67 29.56 5.24
C GLU A 48 20.20 29.90 4.97
N ALA A 49 19.92 30.63 3.89
CA ALA A 49 18.56 30.97 3.48
C ALA A 49 17.71 29.74 3.11
N GLN A 50 18.30 28.77 2.39
CA GLN A 50 17.63 27.49 2.10
C GLN A 50 17.36 26.69 3.37
N ALA A 51 18.33 26.66 4.30
CA ALA A 51 18.16 25.98 5.58
C ALA A 51 17.04 26.63 6.43
N GLU A 52 16.96 27.96 6.45
CA GLU A 52 15.88 28.68 7.14
C GLU A 52 14.51 28.44 6.50
N SER A 53 14.44 28.44 5.16
CA SER A 53 13.21 28.12 4.42
C SER A 53 12.69 26.72 4.76
N LEU A 54 13.56 25.71 4.82
CA LEU A 54 13.18 24.36 5.24
C LEU A 54 12.68 24.32 6.69
N LYS A 55 13.36 25.02 7.61
CA LYS A 55 12.94 25.08 9.02
C LYS A 55 11.56 25.73 9.20
N LYS A 56 11.22 26.76 8.40
CA LYS A 56 9.88 27.39 8.42
C LYS A 56 8.78 26.41 8.03
N LEU A 57 9.10 25.49 7.12
CA LEU A 57 8.24 24.37 6.72
C LEU A 57 8.35 23.16 7.68
N GLY A 58 9.04 23.27 8.82
CA GLY A 58 9.24 22.14 9.74
C GLY A 58 10.07 20.97 9.17
N LEU A 59 10.67 21.16 8.00
CA LEU A 59 11.51 20.18 7.30
C LEU A 59 12.93 20.23 7.84
N THR A 60 13.61 19.08 7.82
CA THR A 60 14.98 18.97 8.31
C THR A 60 15.93 19.58 7.27
N PRO A 61 16.79 20.55 7.61
CA PRO A 61 17.81 21.03 6.68
C PRO A 61 18.87 19.96 6.42
N LYS A 62 18.82 19.32 5.25
CA LYS A 62 19.76 18.27 4.81
C LYS A 62 20.35 18.61 3.45
N LYS A 63 21.62 18.23 3.25
CA LYS A 63 22.29 18.37 1.95
C LYS A 63 21.56 17.55 0.90
N SER A 64 21.46 18.11 -0.31
CA SER A 64 20.85 17.43 -1.46
C SER A 64 21.95 16.79 -2.31
N VAL A 65 21.59 15.82 -3.15
CA VAL A 65 22.53 15.11 -4.03
C VAL A 65 22.06 15.29 -5.47
N ARG A 66 22.88 15.87 -6.33
CA ARG A 66 22.63 15.94 -7.76
C ARG A 66 23.06 14.63 -8.42
N VAL A 67 22.13 14.00 -9.14
CA VAL A 67 22.33 12.78 -9.92
C VAL A 67 22.35 13.16 -11.40
N THR A 68 23.39 12.76 -12.13
CA THR A 68 23.54 13.02 -13.57
C THR A 68 23.65 11.71 -14.33
N ASP A 69 22.78 11.50 -15.31
CA ASP A 69 22.90 10.39 -16.25
C ASP A 69 23.96 10.71 -17.32
N SER A 70 24.97 9.86 -17.43
CA SER A 70 26.10 10.05 -18.37
C SER A 70 25.73 9.89 -19.85
N LEU A 71 24.68 9.14 -20.18
CA LEU A 71 24.27 8.92 -21.58
C LEU A 71 23.34 10.02 -22.07
N THR A 72 22.38 10.42 -21.24
CA THR A 72 21.39 11.45 -21.63
C THR A 72 21.83 12.87 -21.25
N GLY A 73 22.76 13.01 -20.31
CA GLY A 73 23.14 14.28 -19.72
C GLY A 73 22.09 14.87 -18.78
N THR A 74 21.00 14.15 -18.49
CA THR A 74 19.91 14.66 -17.65
C THR A 74 20.34 14.69 -16.19
N THR A 75 20.08 15.82 -15.52
CA THR A 75 20.40 16.03 -14.10
C THR A 75 19.13 16.11 -13.26
N LYS A 76 19.10 15.42 -12.13
CA LYS A 76 18.04 15.52 -11.11
C LYS A 76 18.65 15.76 -9.74
N THR A 77 18.14 16.73 -9.00
CA THR A 77 18.54 16.95 -7.59
C THR A 77 17.64 16.12 -6.68
N ILE A 78 18.25 15.35 -5.79
CA ILE A 78 17.57 14.52 -4.79
C ILE A 78 17.73 15.16 -3.42
N HIS A 79 16.60 15.48 -2.80
CA HIS A 79 16.45 16.19 -1.55
C HIS A 79 16.19 15.27 -0.35
N GLY A 80 15.78 14.02 -0.61
CA GLY A 80 15.38 13.06 0.42
C GLY A 80 13.98 13.34 0.96
N ARG A 81 13.08 13.89 0.12
CA ARG A 81 11.71 14.26 0.53
C ARG A 81 10.69 14.00 -0.56
N PHE A 82 9.47 13.64 -0.18
CA PHE A 82 8.35 13.52 -1.13
C PHE A 82 7.02 13.90 -0.49
N VAL A 83 6.07 14.34 -1.32
CA VAL A 83 4.70 14.66 -0.89
C VAL A 83 3.82 13.43 -1.01
N HIS A 84 2.92 13.21 -0.07
CA HIS A 84 1.78 12.31 -0.20
C HIS A 84 0.48 13.14 -0.05
N VAL A 85 -0.31 13.17 -1.13
CA VAL A 85 -1.61 13.85 -1.22
C VAL A 85 -2.66 12.89 -1.76
N THR A 86 -3.91 13.00 -1.29
CA THR A 86 -4.97 12.05 -1.65
C THR A 86 -6.36 12.67 -1.50
N ASP A 87 -7.34 12.07 -2.18
CA ASP A 87 -8.77 12.32 -1.94
C ASP A 87 -9.12 13.80 -2.07
N PHE A 88 -8.96 14.36 -3.28
CA PHE A 88 -9.33 15.74 -3.56
C PHE A 88 -10.84 15.94 -3.57
N HIS A 89 -11.60 14.98 -4.12
CA HIS A 89 -13.05 15.06 -4.29
C HIS A 89 -13.57 16.43 -4.78
N PRO A 90 -13.07 16.96 -5.91
CA PRO A 90 -13.58 18.20 -6.48
C PRO A 90 -15.07 18.08 -6.82
N ASP A 91 -15.84 19.03 -6.33
CA ASP A 91 -17.27 19.16 -6.55
C ASP A 91 -17.57 20.40 -7.42
N PRO A 92 -17.89 20.20 -8.71
CA PRO A 92 -18.21 21.32 -9.61
C PRO A 92 -19.55 21.97 -9.28
N TYR A 93 -20.40 21.36 -8.44
CA TYR A 93 -21.70 21.88 -8.05
C TYR A 93 -21.69 22.62 -6.72
N TYR A 94 -20.57 22.62 -5.99
CA TYR A 94 -20.42 23.33 -4.73
C TYR A 94 -20.73 24.82 -4.90
N LYS A 95 -21.57 25.37 -4.01
CA LYS A 95 -21.91 26.80 -3.98
C LYS A 95 -21.69 27.36 -2.58
N VAL A 96 -20.86 28.39 -2.50
CA VAL A 96 -20.64 29.17 -1.28
C VAL A 96 -21.97 29.76 -0.78
N GLY A 97 -22.22 29.67 0.53
CA GLY A 97 -23.44 30.14 1.18
C GLY A 97 -24.68 29.26 0.93
N SER A 98 -24.51 28.05 0.42
CA SER A 98 -25.59 27.08 0.24
C SER A 98 -25.84 26.22 1.48
N ASP A 99 -26.89 25.41 1.43
CA ASP A 99 -27.31 24.53 2.52
C ASP A 99 -26.50 23.23 2.52
N VAL A 100 -25.76 22.99 3.61
CA VAL A 100 -24.90 21.79 3.79
C VAL A 100 -25.70 20.49 3.78
N SER A 101 -26.97 20.51 4.21
CA SER A 101 -27.84 19.32 4.17
C SER A 101 -28.22 18.89 2.74
N ARG A 102 -27.90 19.73 1.75
CA ARG A 102 -28.17 19.53 0.33
C ARG A 102 -26.87 19.48 -0.46
N MET A 103 -25.86 18.81 0.13
CA MET A 103 -24.52 18.59 -0.44
C MET A 103 -23.80 19.87 -0.86
N CYS A 104 -24.17 21.01 -0.30
CA CYS A 104 -23.68 22.33 -0.70
C CYS A 104 -23.98 22.73 -2.16
N HIS A 105 -25.03 22.18 -2.80
CA HIS A 105 -25.34 22.47 -4.21
C HIS A 105 -26.42 23.55 -4.40
N LYS A 106 -27.26 23.76 -3.39
CA LYS A 106 -28.46 24.62 -3.50
C LYS A 106 -28.99 25.10 -2.14
N GLY A 107 -29.99 25.98 -2.21
CA GLY A 107 -30.57 26.59 -1.01
C GLY A 107 -29.71 27.73 -0.46
N LYS A 108 -30.14 28.32 0.65
CA LYS A 108 -29.36 29.30 1.41
C LYS A 108 -28.92 28.64 2.71
N GLY A 109 -27.65 28.76 3.04
CA GLY A 109 -27.05 28.21 4.25
C GLY A 109 -25.72 28.90 4.53
N SER A 110 -24.77 28.15 5.07
CA SER A 110 -23.50 28.68 5.57
C SER A 110 -22.27 28.00 4.98
N ALA A 111 -22.41 27.31 3.84
CA ALA A 111 -21.30 26.64 3.16
C ALA A 111 -20.13 27.62 2.93
N GLY A 112 -18.95 27.31 3.47
CA GLY A 112 -17.75 28.13 3.44
C GLY A 112 -17.17 28.31 2.04
N LYS A 113 -16.20 29.21 1.88
CA LYS A 113 -15.54 29.43 0.59
C LYS A 113 -14.71 28.21 0.17
N TYR A 114 -13.99 27.64 1.13
CA TYR A 114 -13.07 26.53 0.92
C TYR A 114 -13.62 25.20 1.45
N GLY A 115 -14.94 25.09 1.68
CA GLY A 115 -15.53 23.93 2.35
C GLY A 115 -15.54 24.09 3.87
N ASP A 116 -16.17 23.17 4.57
CA ASP A 116 -16.28 23.17 6.04
C ASP A 116 -16.04 21.75 6.57
N ALA A 117 -15.13 21.63 7.53
CA ALA A 117 -14.82 20.36 8.17
C ALA A 117 -16.08 19.77 8.84
N ILE A 118 -16.28 18.46 8.70
CA ILE A 118 -17.31 17.66 9.37
C ILE A 118 -18.75 17.93 8.88
N LEU A 119 -18.96 18.85 7.92
CA LEU A 119 -20.31 19.18 7.43
C LEU A 119 -20.78 18.32 6.25
N GLY A 120 -19.89 17.49 5.70
CA GLY A 120 -20.25 16.44 4.74
C GLY A 120 -20.41 16.88 3.29
N CYS A 121 -19.89 18.05 2.94
CA CYS A 121 -19.75 18.47 1.55
C CYS A 121 -18.38 18.05 1.00
N ASP A 122 -18.32 17.82 -0.31
CA ASP A 122 -17.07 17.60 -1.04
C ASP A 122 -16.35 18.93 -1.32
N SER A 123 -15.14 18.85 -1.87
CA SER A 123 -14.26 20.02 -2.01
C SER A 123 -14.77 20.99 -3.06
N PRO A 124 -14.90 22.30 -2.74
CA PRO A 124 -15.00 23.31 -3.78
C PRO A 124 -13.76 23.25 -4.68
N LEU A 125 -13.92 23.54 -5.97
CA LEU A 125 -12.79 23.61 -6.90
C LEU A 125 -11.69 24.57 -6.43
N GLU A 126 -12.08 25.68 -5.79
CA GLU A 126 -11.15 26.65 -5.22
C GLU A 126 -10.23 26.03 -4.15
N LEU A 127 -10.74 25.13 -3.29
CA LEU A 127 -9.92 24.44 -2.29
C LEU A 127 -8.85 23.59 -2.99
N VAL A 128 -9.27 22.72 -3.91
CA VAL A 128 -8.37 21.84 -4.67
C VAL A 128 -7.31 22.66 -5.41
N ASP A 129 -7.74 23.77 -6.03
CA ASP A 129 -6.87 24.62 -6.79
C ASP A 129 -5.80 25.28 -5.92
N LYS A 130 -6.21 25.85 -4.77
CA LYS A 130 -5.32 26.48 -3.81
C LYS A 130 -4.40 25.48 -3.10
N THR A 131 -4.86 24.27 -2.85
CA THR A 131 -4.03 23.19 -2.29
C THR A 131 -2.90 22.81 -3.24
N ILE A 132 -3.19 22.60 -4.53
CA ILE A 132 -2.16 22.28 -5.53
C ILE A 132 -1.18 23.45 -5.69
N ASP A 133 -1.68 24.68 -5.77
CA ASP A 133 -0.84 25.88 -5.89
C ASP A 133 0.06 26.05 -4.65
N TRP A 134 -0.45 25.77 -3.44
CA TRP A 134 0.35 25.81 -2.22
C TRP A 134 1.53 24.82 -2.26
N ILE A 135 1.32 23.61 -2.78
CA ILE A 135 2.39 22.61 -2.95
C ILE A 135 3.42 23.10 -3.98
N ASP A 136 2.98 23.68 -5.09
CA ASP A 136 3.85 24.28 -6.13
C ASP A 136 4.73 25.38 -5.52
N ASP A 137 4.12 26.36 -4.87
CA ASP A 137 4.79 27.54 -4.33
C ASP A 137 5.78 27.21 -3.19
N ASN A 138 5.45 26.22 -2.35
CA ASN A 138 6.22 25.95 -1.14
C ASN A 138 7.21 24.78 -1.29
N LEU A 139 6.88 23.75 -2.07
CA LEU A 139 7.55 22.45 -1.99
C LEU A 139 8.18 21.96 -3.29
N LYS A 140 7.75 22.43 -4.48
CA LYS A 140 8.20 21.88 -5.77
C LYS A 140 9.72 21.74 -5.92
N ASP A 141 10.48 22.76 -5.54
CA ASP A 141 11.95 22.76 -5.64
C ASP A 141 12.65 22.10 -4.42
N LYS A 142 11.90 21.39 -3.57
CA LYS A 142 12.37 20.81 -2.30
C LYS A 142 12.02 19.33 -2.15
N ILE A 143 11.41 18.73 -3.16
CA ILE A 143 10.88 17.36 -3.16
C ILE A 143 11.33 16.58 -4.40
N ASP A 144 11.31 15.26 -4.30
CA ASP A 144 11.86 14.35 -5.32
C ASP A 144 10.79 13.72 -6.22
N PHE A 145 9.58 13.60 -5.68
CA PHE A 145 8.39 13.05 -6.33
C PHE A 145 7.13 13.34 -5.48
N ILE A 146 5.95 13.09 -6.04
CA ILE A 146 4.65 13.22 -5.38
C ILE A 146 3.90 11.90 -5.49
N VAL A 147 3.48 11.33 -4.37
CA VAL A 147 2.54 10.21 -4.33
C VAL A 147 1.12 10.77 -4.28
N TRP A 148 0.32 10.52 -5.32
CA TRP A 148 -1.04 11.02 -5.44
C TRP A 148 -2.02 9.85 -5.51
N THR A 149 -2.69 9.53 -4.40
CA THR A 149 -3.45 8.29 -4.27
C THR A 149 -4.93 8.40 -4.67
N GLY A 150 -5.26 9.21 -5.68
CA GLY A 150 -6.57 9.18 -6.38
C GLY A 150 -7.73 9.86 -5.66
N ASP A 151 -8.95 9.57 -6.14
CA ASP A 151 -10.24 10.16 -5.75
C ASP A 151 -10.35 11.66 -6.14
N ASN A 152 -10.44 11.85 -7.45
CA ASN A 152 -10.51 13.13 -8.17
C ASN A 152 -11.94 13.48 -8.58
N MET A 153 -12.94 12.86 -7.97
CA MET A 153 -14.34 13.17 -8.22
C MET A 153 -15.11 13.16 -6.91
N ARG A 154 -16.00 14.14 -6.71
CA ARG A 154 -16.99 14.12 -5.62
C ARG A 154 -17.69 12.77 -5.48
N HIS A 155 -18.25 12.48 -4.32
CA HIS A 155 -19.04 11.29 -4.02
C HIS A 155 -20.37 11.22 -4.79
N ASP A 156 -20.93 10.01 -4.94
CA ASP A 156 -22.21 9.77 -5.64
C ASP A 156 -23.44 9.91 -4.74
N ASN A 157 -23.51 10.97 -3.95
CA ASN A 157 -24.53 11.13 -2.90
C ASN A 157 -25.65 12.13 -3.26
N ASP A 158 -25.58 12.81 -4.42
CA ASP A 158 -26.64 13.72 -4.90
C ASP A 158 -27.41 13.12 -6.08
N ARG A 159 -28.69 12.77 -5.85
CA ARG A 159 -29.59 12.20 -6.87
C ARG A 159 -30.09 13.21 -7.91
N MET A 160 -29.99 14.50 -7.66
CA MET A 160 -30.40 15.56 -8.59
C MET A 160 -29.26 15.96 -9.52
N PHE A 161 -28.03 15.82 -9.05
CA PHE A 161 -26.82 15.95 -9.85
C PHE A 161 -26.09 14.60 -9.80
N PRO A 162 -26.59 13.54 -10.47
CA PRO A 162 -25.90 12.26 -10.52
C PRO A 162 -24.57 12.37 -11.26
N ARG A 163 -23.57 11.55 -10.90
CA ARG A 163 -22.32 11.48 -11.65
C ARG A 163 -22.55 10.74 -12.97
N THR A 164 -22.13 11.34 -14.08
CA THR A 164 -22.02 10.63 -15.36
C THR A 164 -20.59 10.16 -15.58
N GLU A 165 -20.41 9.12 -16.41
CA GLU A 165 -19.08 8.67 -16.85
C GLU A 165 -18.25 9.83 -17.41
N LYS A 166 -18.89 10.71 -18.19
CA LYS A 166 -18.26 11.89 -18.78
C LYS A 166 -17.74 12.84 -17.69
N ASP A 167 -18.55 13.17 -16.69
CA ASP A 167 -18.14 14.09 -15.61
C ASP A 167 -16.92 13.54 -14.85
N ILE A 168 -16.92 12.23 -14.58
CA ILE A 168 -15.83 11.55 -13.87
C ILE A 168 -14.52 11.62 -14.68
N MET A 169 -14.57 11.29 -15.98
CA MET A 169 -13.39 11.31 -16.84
C MET A 169 -12.88 12.73 -17.10
N GLU A 170 -13.76 13.71 -17.31
CA GLU A 170 -13.39 15.12 -17.49
C GLU A 170 -12.74 15.69 -16.23
N MET A 171 -13.24 15.36 -15.04
CA MET A 171 -12.62 15.81 -13.80
C MET A 171 -11.27 15.14 -13.56
N ASN A 172 -11.16 13.83 -13.81
CA ASN A 172 -9.87 13.13 -13.75
C ASN A 172 -8.84 13.74 -14.71
N GLN A 173 -9.24 14.05 -15.95
CA GLN A 173 -8.39 14.78 -16.90
C GLN A 173 -8.00 16.16 -16.37
N LYS A 174 -8.95 16.93 -15.82
CA LYS A 174 -8.67 18.27 -15.28
C LYS A 174 -7.64 18.24 -14.15
N ILE A 175 -7.77 17.32 -13.19
CA ILE A 175 -6.79 17.22 -12.08
C ILE A 175 -5.45 16.70 -12.61
N ALA A 176 -5.44 15.71 -13.50
CA ALA A 176 -4.22 15.20 -14.13
C ALA A 176 -3.46 16.29 -14.90
N ASP A 177 -4.16 17.08 -15.72
CA ASP A 177 -3.58 18.19 -16.48
C ASP A 177 -2.97 19.23 -15.54
N LYS A 178 -3.69 19.60 -14.47
CA LYS A 178 -3.18 20.56 -13.49
C LYS A 178 -1.95 20.02 -12.74
N MET A 179 -1.97 18.75 -12.32
CA MET A 179 -0.82 18.11 -11.68
C MET A 179 0.40 18.08 -12.61
N HIS A 180 0.21 17.78 -13.90
CA HIS A 180 1.29 17.78 -14.88
C HIS A 180 1.79 19.20 -15.20
N GLU A 181 0.90 20.18 -15.33
CA GLU A 181 1.26 21.58 -15.56
C GLU A 181 2.14 22.13 -14.44
N ARG A 182 1.81 21.80 -13.18
CA ARG A 182 2.56 22.28 -12.01
C ARG A 182 3.83 21.49 -11.75
N PHE A 183 3.79 20.17 -11.89
CA PHE A 183 4.86 19.30 -11.39
C PHE A 183 5.56 18.46 -12.45
N GLY A 184 5.15 18.52 -13.72
CA GLY A 184 5.71 17.70 -14.79
C GLY A 184 5.55 16.21 -14.50
N ASP A 185 6.68 15.51 -14.43
CA ASP A 185 6.73 14.05 -14.26
C ASP A 185 6.91 13.62 -12.79
N LEU A 186 6.90 14.55 -11.83
CA LEU A 186 7.02 14.22 -10.39
C LEU A 186 5.86 13.40 -9.82
N PRO A 187 4.58 13.56 -10.25
CA PRO A 187 3.46 12.81 -9.69
C PRO A 187 3.41 11.33 -10.12
N VAL A 188 3.20 10.45 -9.14
CA VAL A 188 2.89 9.03 -9.32
C VAL A 188 1.42 8.81 -8.90
N PRO A 189 0.47 8.84 -9.85
CA PRO A 189 -0.96 8.64 -9.55
C PRO A 189 -1.32 7.19 -9.20
N SER A 190 -2.30 7.02 -8.33
CA SER A 190 -3.05 5.77 -8.11
C SER A 190 -4.55 5.98 -8.32
N LEU A 191 -5.26 4.92 -8.70
CA LEU A 191 -6.68 4.99 -9.07
C LEU A 191 -7.59 4.89 -7.84
N GLY A 192 -8.46 5.89 -7.66
CA GLY A 192 -9.47 5.93 -6.62
C GLY A 192 -10.77 5.21 -6.97
N ASN A 193 -11.60 4.92 -5.96
CA ASN A 193 -12.87 4.24 -6.17
C ASN A 193 -13.99 5.19 -6.64
N ASN A 194 -13.80 6.51 -6.47
CA ASN A 194 -14.65 7.55 -7.03
C ASN A 194 -14.23 7.99 -8.45
N ASP A 195 -13.06 7.56 -8.92
CA ASP A 195 -12.55 7.86 -10.26
C ASP A 195 -13.19 7.01 -11.36
N VAL A 196 -14.04 6.06 -10.99
CA VAL A 196 -14.56 5.04 -11.91
C VAL A 196 -16.08 5.09 -12.02
N TYR A 197 -16.58 4.68 -13.17
CA TYR A 197 -18.00 4.57 -13.47
C TYR A 197 -18.35 3.17 -14.02
N PRO A 198 -19.35 2.46 -13.46
CA PRO A 198 -20.07 2.76 -12.22
C PRO A 198 -19.15 2.81 -10.99
N HIS A 199 -19.61 3.41 -9.90
CA HIS A 199 -18.83 3.52 -8.65
C HIS A 199 -18.27 2.16 -8.21
N ASN A 200 -16.99 2.14 -7.78
CA ASN A 200 -16.22 0.96 -7.36
C ASN A 200 -15.94 -0.10 -8.45
N LEU A 201 -16.65 -0.08 -9.58
CA LEU A 201 -16.54 -1.11 -10.61
C LEU A 201 -15.38 -0.80 -11.54
N PHE A 202 -14.36 -1.67 -11.51
CA PHE A 202 -13.23 -1.61 -12.44
C PHE A 202 -12.84 -3.01 -12.91
N ALA A 203 -12.85 -3.23 -14.22
CA ALA A 203 -12.52 -4.50 -14.84
C ALA A 203 -11.06 -4.52 -15.34
N PRO A 204 -10.41 -5.70 -15.38
CA PRO A 204 -9.17 -5.89 -16.13
C PRO A 204 -9.34 -5.50 -17.59
N GLY A 205 -8.36 -4.76 -18.11
CA GLY A 205 -8.32 -4.30 -19.48
C GLY A 205 -7.93 -5.38 -20.49
N PRO A 206 -7.99 -5.03 -21.79
CA PRO A 206 -8.35 -3.72 -22.31
C PRO A 206 -9.87 -3.45 -22.26
N THR A 207 -10.29 -2.36 -21.64
CA THR A 207 -11.68 -1.87 -21.63
C THR A 207 -11.76 -0.42 -22.12
N LEU A 208 -12.96 0.13 -22.32
CA LEU A 208 -13.10 1.56 -22.60
C LEU A 208 -12.54 2.40 -21.44
N GLN A 209 -12.78 1.98 -20.20
CA GLN A 209 -12.32 2.68 -19.01
C GLN A 209 -10.78 2.68 -18.88
N THR A 210 -10.11 1.53 -19.11
CA THR A 210 -8.63 1.50 -19.08
C THR A 210 -8.02 2.33 -20.20
N ARG A 211 -8.69 2.43 -21.36
CA ARG A 211 -8.27 3.29 -22.46
C ARG A 211 -8.43 4.78 -22.16
N GLU A 212 -9.45 5.19 -21.40
CA GLU A 212 -9.56 6.59 -20.96
C GLU A 212 -8.45 6.93 -19.96
N PHE A 213 -8.22 6.09 -18.95
CA PHE A 213 -7.09 6.30 -18.03
C PHE A 213 -5.73 6.29 -18.72
N PHE A 214 -5.56 5.49 -19.78
CA PHE A 214 -4.35 5.54 -20.60
C PHE A 214 -4.16 6.93 -21.23
N LYS A 215 -5.21 7.58 -21.72
CA LYS A 215 -5.10 8.94 -22.27
C LYS A 215 -4.79 9.96 -21.18
N ILE A 216 -5.49 9.87 -20.05
CA ILE A 216 -5.36 10.81 -18.92
C ILE A 216 -3.95 10.73 -18.31
N TRP A 217 -3.41 9.52 -18.11
CA TRP A 217 -2.13 9.32 -17.41
C TRP A 217 -0.93 9.07 -18.32
N ARG A 218 -1.07 9.20 -19.64
CA ARG A 218 0.03 8.95 -20.59
C ARG A 218 1.33 9.69 -20.27
N SER A 219 1.24 10.87 -19.64
CA SER A 219 2.40 11.69 -19.28
C SER A 219 3.11 11.21 -18.00
N PHE A 220 2.42 10.48 -17.12
CA PHE A 220 2.99 9.97 -15.86
C PHE A 220 3.53 8.54 -16.00
N VAL A 221 3.00 7.77 -16.96
CA VAL A 221 3.35 6.36 -17.15
C VAL A 221 4.56 6.24 -18.08
N PRO A 222 5.64 5.54 -17.69
CA PRO A 222 6.75 5.29 -18.60
C PRO A 222 6.29 4.52 -19.85
N GLN A 223 6.76 4.95 -21.02
CA GLN A 223 6.32 4.41 -22.32
C GLN A 223 6.46 2.89 -22.43
N SER A 224 7.50 2.31 -21.83
CA SER A 224 7.74 0.86 -21.80
C SER A 224 6.60 0.06 -21.16
N GLN A 225 5.77 0.71 -20.34
CA GLN A 225 4.70 0.08 -19.55
C GLN A 225 3.31 0.29 -20.14
N PHE A 226 3.18 0.97 -21.28
CA PHE A 226 1.88 1.33 -21.86
C PHE A 226 0.95 0.13 -22.08
N HIS A 227 1.48 -1.00 -22.52
CA HIS A 227 0.68 -2.21 -22.72
C HIS A 227 0.17 -2.77 -21.38
N THR A 228 1.08 -2.98 -20.43
CA THR A 228 0.75 -3.43 -19.07
C THR A 228 -0.26 -2.49 -18.38
N PHE A 229 -0.04 -1.18 -18.50
CA PHE A 229 -0.95 -0.17 -17.96
C PHE A 229 -2.34 -0.25 -18.60
N SER A 230 -2.42 -0.45 -19.92
CA SER A 230 -3.72 -0.59 -20.63
C SER A 230 -4.53 -1.81 -20.17
N ASN A 231 -3.87 -2.83 -19.61
CA ASN A 231 -4.50 -4.05 -19.12
C ASN A 231 -4.89 -3.98 -17.63
N GLY A 232 -4.26 -3.11 -16.83
CA GLY A 232 -4.40 -3.17 -15.37
C GLY A 232 -4.50 -1.84 -14.63
N VAL A 233 -4.13 -0.73 -15.27
CA VAL A 233 -3.99 0.60 -14.64
C VAL A 233 -3.10 0.52 -13.39
N TYR A 234 -2.05 -0.30 -13.48
CA TYR A 234 -0.95 -0.38 -12.53
C TYR A 234 0.37 -0.23 -13.30
N PHE A 235 1.35 0.40 -12.67
CA PHE A 235 2.66 0.68 -13.26
C PHE A 235 3.65 1.05 -12.14
N PHE A 236 4.90 1.31 -12.50
CA PHE A 236 5.83 1.98 -11.59
C PHE A 236 6.57 3.13 -12.27
N GLN A 237 7.06 4.07 -11.46
CA GLN A 237 8.01 5.07 -11.90
C GLN A 237 9.31 4.94 -11.08
N GLU A 238 10.46 5.02 -11.75
CA GLU A 238 11.73 5.21 -11.06
C GLU A 238 11.85 6.66 -10.60
N VAL A 239 11.70 6.88 -9.30
CA VAL A 239 11.83 8.22 -8.72
C VAL A 239 13.30 8.57 -8.48
N ILE A 240 14.16 7.55 -8.31
CA ILE A 240 15.61 7.63 -8.42
C ILE A 240 16.06 6.51 -9.37
N PRO A 241 16.66 6.83 -10.53
CA PRO A 241 16.98 5.86 -11.57
C PRO A 241 17.74 4.64 -11.06
N ASN A 242 17.26 3.43 -11.40
CA ASN A 242 17.80 2.13 -10.98
C ASN A 242 18.00 1.93 -9.46
N GLN A 243 17.40 2.75 -8.59
CA GLN A 243 17.58 2.64 -7.14
C GLN A 243 16.27 2.61 -6.35
N LEU A 244 15.38 3.57 -6.60
CA LEU A 244 14.13 3.72 -5.87
C LEU A 244 12.98 3.89 -6.86
N ALA A 245 11.95 3.05 -6.72
CA ALA A 245 10.74 3.14 -7.52
C ALA A 245 9.50 3.27 -6.64
N VAL A 246 8.44 3.81 -7.22
CA VAL A 246 7.10 3.85 -6.62
C VAL A 246 6.18 3.01 -7.50
N LEU A 247 5.61 1.95 -6.94
CA LEU A 247 4.71 1.02 -7.62
C LEU A 247 3.28 1.40 -7.31
N SER A 248 2.57 1.92 -8.31
CA SER A 248 1.15 2.23 -8.22
C SER A 248 0.33 1.01 -8.61
N ILE A 249 -0.34 0.41 -7.63
CA ILE A 249 -1.20 -0.76 -7.82
C ILE A 249 -2.67 -0.36 -7.91
N ASN A 250 -3.43 -1.06 -8.74
CA ASN A 250 -4.87 -0.85 -8.83
C ASN A 250 -5.59 -1.62 -7.70
N THR A 251 -5.84 -0.93 -6.60
CA THR A 251 -6.47 -1.52 -5.41
C THR A 251 -7.92 -1.93 -5.61
N LEU A 252 -8.60 -1.44 -6.67
CA LEU A 252 -9.96 -1.88 -7.00
C LEU A 252 -10.01 -3.35 -7.39
N TYR A 253 -8.89 -3.96 -7.78
CA TYR A 253 -8.81 -5.40 -8.03
C TYR A 253 -8.71 -6.26 -6.76
N LEU A 254 -8.52 -5.62 -5.61
CA LEU A 254 -8.48 -6.26 -4.29
C LEU A 254 -9.70 -5.85 -3.44
N PHE A 255 -10.41 -4.81 -3.85
CA PHE A 255 -11.47 -4.16 -3.08
C PHE A 255 -12.77 -4.96 -3.11
N GLN A 256 -13.28 -5.33 -1.93
CA GLN A 256 -14.50 -6.16 -1.82
C GLN A 256 -15.77 -5.47 -2.35
N SER A 257 -15.78 -4.13 -2.43
CA SER A 257 -16.93 -3.39 -2.98
C SER A 257 -16.88 -3.28 -4.51
N ASN A 258 -15.81 -3.75 -5.16
CA ASN A 258 -15.82 -3.96 -6.61
C ASN A 258 -16.56 -5.28 -6.89
N PRO A 259 -17.72 -5.26 -7.57
CA PRO A 259 -18.54 -6.45 -7.81
C PRO A 259 -17.87 -7.50 -8.70
N LEU A 260 -16.70 -7.20 -9.29
CA LEU A 260 -15.90 -8.15 -10.08
C LEU A 260 -14.86 -8.90 -9.24
N VAL A 261 -14.73 -8.57 -7.95
CA VAL A 261 -13.77 -9.20 -7.02
C VAL A 261 -14.51 -10.21 -6.15
N ASP A 262 -14.52 -11.47 -6.59
CA ASP A 262 -15.00 -12.58 -5.77
C ASP A 262 -13.87 -13.19 -4.90
N SER A 263 -12.65 -13.20 -5.44
CA SER A 263 -11.44 -13.70 -4.78
C SER A 263 -10.19 -13.17 -5.49
N CYS A 264 -9.01 -13.57 -5.03
CA CYS A 264 -7.73 -13.41 -5.72
C CYS A 264 -7.06 -14.76 -6.03
N ASP A 265 -7.76 -15.88 -5.85
CA ASP A 265 -7.21 -17.21 -6.06
C ASP A 265 -7.41 -17.69 -7.50
N ARG A 266 -8.54 -17.35 -8.13
CA ARG A 266 -8.89 -17.83 -9.47
C ARG A 266 -8.23 -16.99 -10.55
N LYS A 267 -7.82 -17.62 -11.65
CA LYS A 267 -7.08 -16.94 -12.74
C LYS A 267 -7.85 -15.81 -13.41
N LYS A 268 -9.18 -15.95 -13.45
CA LYS A 268 -10.07 -14.93 -14.02
C LYS A 268 -10.21 -13.69 -13.12
N ASP A 269 -9.89 -13.82 -11.84
CA ASP A 269 -10.11 -12.75 -10.88
C ASP A 269 -9.15 -11.58 -11.14
N PRO A 270 -9.63 -10.32 -11.02
CA PRO A 270 -8.80 -9.16 -11.26
C PRO A 270 -7.52 -9.14 -10.40
N GLY A 271 -7.67 -9.50 -9.12
CA GLY A 271 -6.55 -9.50 -8.19
C GLY A 271 -5.52 -10.61 -8.44
N HIS A 272 -5.92 -11.76 -9.03
CA HIS A 272 -4.96 -12.77 -9.47
C HIS A 272 -4.01 -12.20 -10.54
N LYS A 273 -4.56 -11.51 -11.55
CA LYS A 273 -3.77 -10.85 -12.59
C LYS A 273 -2.84 -9.78 -12.03
N LEU A 274 -3.31 -9.00 -11.06
CA LEU A 274 -2.48 -8.03 -10.34
C LEU A 274 -1.30 -8.70 -9.62
N PHE A 275 -1.54 -9.78 -8.88
CA PHE A 275 -0.47 -10.49 -8.17
C PHE A 275 0.54 -11.17 -9.11
N LEU A 276 0.10 -11.67 -10.27
CA LEU A 276 1.03 -12.17 -11.30
C LEU A 276 1.99 -11.07 -11.76
N TRP A 277 1.46 -9.91 -12.14
CA TRP A 277 2.28 -8.76 -12.53
C TRP A 277 3.20 -8.30 -11.40
N LEU A 278 2.65 -8.11 -10.20
CA LEU A 278 3.39 -7.65 -9.03
C LEU A 278 4.56 -8.60 -8.72
N GLY A 279 4.33 -9.90 -8.82
CA GLY A 279 5.36 -10.89 -8.56
C GLY A 279 6.50 -10.87 -9.57
N VAL A 280 6.21 -10.68 -10.86
CA VAL A 280 7.25 -10.54 -11.89
C VAL A 280 8.04 -9.25 -11.70
N VAL A 281 7.38 -8.14 -11.40
CA VAL A 281 8.03 -6.84 -11.16
C VAL A 281 8.89 -6.87 -9.90
N LEU A 282 8.36 -7.32 -8.76
CA LEU A 282 9.12 -7.34 -7.50
C LEU A 282 10.35 -8.27 -7.58
N LYS A 283 10.24 -9.41 -8.26
CA LYS A 283 11.38 -10.30 -8.52
C LYS A 283 12.49 -9.57 -9.29
N GLU A 284 12.11 -8.78 -10.28
CA GLU A 284 13.06 -7.98 -11.06
C GLU A 284 13.67 -6.84 -10.23
N MET A 285 12.86 -6.16 -9.41
CA MET A 285 13.33 -5.12 -8.48
C MET A 285 14.37 -5.68 -7.50
N ARG A 286 14.11 -6.85 -6.90
CA ARG A 286 15.08 -7.56 -6.07
C ARG A 286 16.37 -7.87 -6.83
N ARG A 287 16.26 -8.38 -8.06
CA ARG A 287 17.42 -8.75 -8.89
C ARG A 287 18.34 -7.55 -9.16
N ARG A 288 17.74 -6.36 -9.29
CA ARG A 288 18.42 -5.07 -9.46
C ARG A 288 18.84 -4.41 -8.14
N ASN A 289 18.50 -5.00 -6.99
CA ASN A 289 18.66 -4.40 -5.66
C ASN A 289 17.94 -3.04 -5.50
N MET A 290 16.86 -2.82 -6.25
CA MET A 290 16.02 -1.64 -6.13
C MET A 290 15.12 -1.73 -4.90
N LYS A 291 14.77 -0.58 -4.34
CA LYS A 291 13.80 -0.44 -3.25
C LYS A 291 12.52 0.16 -3.77
N VAL A 292 11.40 -0.16 -3.13
CA VAL A 292 10.08 0.26 -3.61
C VAL A 292 9.15 0.73 -2.51
N TRP A 293 8.38 1.77 -2.82
CA TRP A 293 7.12 2.05 -2.14
C TRP A 293 5.96 1.40 -2.90
N LEU A 294 5.03 0.78 -2.18
CA LEU A 294 3.75 0.36 -2.75
C LEU A 294 2.71 1.46 -2.51
N THR A 295 2.01 1.88 -3.56
CA THR A 295 0.97 2.92 -3.46
C THR A 295 -0.32 2.44 -4.11
N GLY A 296 -1.43 2.91 -3.56
CA GLY A 296 -2.77 2.60 -4.04
C GLY A 296 -3.78 3.49 -3.35
N HIS A 297 -5.05 3.43 -3.73
CA HIS A 297 -6.07 4.25 -3.08
C HIS A 297 -6.62 3.57 -1.81
N VAL A 298 -7.25 2.41 -1.98
CA VAL A 298 -7.92 1.68 -0.89
C VAL A 298 -6.88 0.94 -0.05
N PRO A 299 -6.77 1.17 1.27
CA PRO A 299 -5.75 0.51 2.08
C PRO A 299 -6.07 -0.96 2.38
N PRO A 300 -5.04 -1.83 2.48
CA PRO A 300 -5.19 -3.24 2.81
C PRO A 300 -5.61 -3.43 4.27
N ASN A 301 -6.86 -3.87 4.46
CA ASN A 301 -7.38 -4.39 5.71
C ASN A 301 -8.60 -5.28 5.42
N ALA A 302 -9.06 -6.03 6.41
CA ALA A 302 -10.17 -6.98 6.22
C ALA A 302 -11.54 -6.35 6.00
N LYS A 303 -11.66 -5.04 6.26
CA LYS A 303 -12.86 -4.30 5.92
C LYS A 303 -12.86 -3.88 4.45
N ASN A 304 -11.70 -3.67 3.84
CA ASN A 304 -11.61 -3.16 2.48
C ASN A 304 -11.37 -4.28 1.47
N TYR A 305 -10.45 -5.20 1.76
CA TYR A 305 -10.03 -6.19 0.79
C TYR A 305 -10.77 -7.50 0.98
N ASP A 306 -11.02 -8.20 -0.13
CA ASP A 306 -11.38 -9.61 -0.05
C ASP A 306 -10.28 -10.37 0.72
N ILE A 307 -10.69 -11.36 1.51
CA ILE A 307 -9.80 -12.04 2.44
C ILE A 307 -8.69 -12.82 1.72
N SER A 308 -9.00 -13.37 0.55
CA SER A 308 -8.02 -14.10 -0.27
C SER A 308 -7.00 -13.16 -0.90
N CYS A 309 -7.42 -11.94 -1.20
CA CYS A 309 -6.58 -10.85 -1.68
C CYS A 309 -5.67 -10.29 -0.57
N LEU A 310 -6.24 -10.03 0.61
CA LEU A 310 -5.51 -9.47 1.74
C LEU A 310 -4.37 -10.38 2.19
N ARG A 311 -4.61 -11.69 2.37
CA ARG A 311 -3.54 -12.62 2.77
C ARG A 311 -2.41 -12.72 1.74
N LYS A 312 -2.73 -12.65 0.42
CA LYS A 312 -1.71 -12.61 -0.64
C LYS A 312 -0.92 -11.30 -0.60
N TYR A 313 -1.59 -10.17 -0.42
CA TYR A 313 -0.94 -8.87 -0.25
C TYR A 313 0.06 -8.88 0.92
N ILE A 314 -0.36 -9.41 2.08
CA ILE A 314 0.50 -9.52 3.28
C ILE A 314 1.67 -10.46 3.01
N ALA A 315 1.45 -11.62 2.37
CA ALA A 315 2.51 -12.55 2.03
C ALA A 315 3.56 -11.89 1.11
N TRP A 316 3.14 -11.21 0.04
CA TRP A 316 4.07 -10.49 -0.86
C TRP A 316 4.85 -9.40 -0.13
N SER A 317 4.18 -8.63 0.74
CA SER A 317 4.84 -7.59 1.54
C SER A 317 5.88 -8.19 2.50
N HIS A 318 5.58 -9.34 3.10
CA HIS A 318 6.48 -10.04 4.01
C HIS A 318 7.67 -10.67 3.28
N GLU A 319 7.45 -11.40 2.19
CA GLU A 319 8.53 -12.08 1.47
C GLU A 319 9.42 -11.12 0.67
N TYR A 320 8.99 -9.88 0.46
CA TYR A 320 9.76 -8.82 -0.19
C TYR A 320 10.16 -7.68 0.75
N ARG A 321 10.28 -7.98 2.06
CA ARG A 321 10.73 -7.03 3.09
C ARG A 321 12.16 -6.50 2.90
N ASP A 322 12.96 -7.07 2.00
CA ASP A 322 14.26 -6.58 1.51
C ASP A 322 14.14 -5.47 0.45
N VAL A 323 12.99 -5.37 -0.21
CA VAL A 323 12.70 -4.49 -1.35
C VAL A 323 11.62 -3.46 -1.00
N VAL A 324 10.49 -3.91 -0.45
CA VAL A 324 9.33 -3.09 -0.09
C VAL A 324 9.60 -2.33 1.20
N ILE A 325 9.57 -1.00 1.12
CA ILE A 325 9.78 -0.08 2.25
C ILE A 325 8.51 -0.01 3.11
N GLY A 326 7.35 0.08 2.46
CA GLY A 326 6.05 0.19 3.11
C GLY A 326 4.95 0.52 2.11
N GLY A 327 3.73 0.71 2.63
CA GLY A 327 2.55 1.09 1.85
C GLY A 327 2.08 2.52 2.09
N LEU A 328 1.62 3.21 1.03
CA LEU A 328 1.05 4.57 1.07
C LEU A 328 -0.35 4.60 0.43
N TYR A 329 -1.37 4.96 1.21
CA TYR A 329 -2.78 4.87 0.82
C TYR A 329 -3.63 6.06 1.32
N GLY A 330 -4.86 6.17 0.80
CA GLY A 330 -5.85 7.19 1.16
C GLY A 330 -7.20 6.56 1.54
N HIS A 331 -8.29 7.00 0.90
CA HIS A 331 -9.66 6.45 0.97
C HIS A 331 -10.39 6.66 2.29
N MET A 332 -9.74 6.43 3.43
CA MET A 332 -10.41 6.40 4.74
C MET A 332 -10.73 7.81 5.26
N ASN A 333 -10.07 8.83 4.71
CA ASN A 333 -10.13 10.23 5.12
C ASN A 333 -9.75 10.45 6.59
N ILE A 334 -8.85 9.61 7.13
CA ILE A 334 -8.35 9.69 8.50
C ILE A 334 -6.88 9.32 8.52
N ASP A 335 -6.10 10.05 9.31
CA ASP A 335 -4.67 9.80 9.47
C ASP A 335 -4.39 8.64 10.43
N HIS A 336 -3.90 7.52 9.91
CA HIS A 336 -3.49 6.38 10.74
C HIS A 336 -2.54 5.42 10.01
N PHE A 337 -2.15 4.35 10.71
CA PHE A 337 -1.35 3.26 10.14
C PHE A 337 -1.89 1.89 10.53
N ILE A 338 -1.59 0.87 9.72
CA ILE A 338 -2.06 -0.51 9.86
C ILE A 338 -0.84 -1.46 9.88
N PRO A 339 -0.60 -2.18 10.98
CA PRO A 339 0.38 -3.27 11.02
C PRO A 339 -0.24 -4.55 10.45
N LEU A 340 0.33 -5.06 9.36
CA LEU A 340 -0.12 -6.29 8.68
C LEU A 340 0.63 -7.50 9.21
N ASP A 341 -0.07 -8.49 9.77
CA ASP A 341 0.52 -9.66 10.43
C ASP A 341 0.74 -10.84 9.46
N SER A 342 1.99 -11.13 9.10
CA SER A 342 2.31 -12.20 8.15
C SER A 342 1.99 -13.60 8.69
N LYS A 343 2.20 -13.84 10.00
CA LYS A 343 1.87 -15.13 10.62
C LYS A 343 0.37 -15.42 10.53
N MET A 344 -0.47 -14.40 10.72
CA MET A 344 -1.91 -14.55 10.52
C MET A 344 -2.27 -14.84 9.05
N ALA A 345 -1.66 -14.13 8.10
CA ALA A 345 -1.89 -14.36 6.68
C ALA A 345 -1.51 -15.80 6.26
N TYR A 346 -0.37 -16.31 6.74
CA TYR A 346 0.07 -17.65 6.42
C TYR A 346 -0.73 -18.76 7.11
N LYS A 347 -1.19 -18.54 8.35
CA LYS A 347 -2.18 -19.44 8.97
C LYS A 347 -3.45 -19.56 8.13
N SER A 348 -3.94 -18.44 7.58
CA SER A 348 -5.10 -18.44 6.66
C SER A 348 -4.83 -19.20 5.36
N LEU A 349 -3.64 -19.03 4.79
CA LEU A 349 -3.22 -19.78 3.60
C LEU A 349 -3.13 -21.29 3.88
N HIS A 350 -2.52 -21.68 5.00
CA HIS A 350 -2.41 -23.07 5.41
C HIS A 350 -3.80 -23.70 5.69
N LYS A 351 -4.71 -22.99 6.38
CA LYS A 351 -6.08 -23.47 6.62
C LYS A 351 -6.83 -23.77 5.31
N LYS A 352 -6.65 -22.93 4.27
CA LYS A 352 -7.32 -23.14 2.98
C LYS A 352 -6.62 -24.20 2.10
N PHE A 353 -5.29 -24.16 2.04
CA PHE A 353 -4.51 -24.90 1.03
C PHE A 353 -3.59 -26.00 1.58
N GLY A 354 -3.45 -26.13 2.90
CA GLY A 354 -2.56 -27.11 3.54
C GLY A 354 -2.86 -28.55 3.13
N LYS A 355 -4.16 -28.89 2.98
CA LYS A 355 -4.59 -30.20 2.46
C LYS A 355 -4.11 -30.51 1.05
N PHE A 356 -3.70 -29.51 0.27
CA PHE A 356 -3.15 -29.67 -1.08
C PHE A 356 -1.62 -29.57 -1.10
N GLY A 357 -0.95 -29.80 0.03
CA GLY A 357 0.52 -29.82 0.11
C GLY A 357 1.18 -28.45 0.07
N LEU A 358 0.41 -27.37 0.25
CA LEU A 358 0.94 -26.02 0.44
C LEU A 358 1.50 -25.93 1.87
N GLN A 359 2.72 -26.43 2.05
CA GLN A 359 3.42 -26.40 3.33
C GLN A 359 3.95 -24.99 3.61
N TYR A 360 3.63 -24.48 4.80
CA TYR A 360 4.22 -23.26 5.32
C TYR A 360 4.92 -23.58 6.64
N GLU A 361 6.25 -23.61 6.63
CA GLU A 361 7.02 -23.66 7.86
C GLU A 361 6.96 -22.28 8.54
N ASP A 362 6.42 -22.25 9.76
CA ASP A 362 6.38 -21.06 10.59
C ASP A 362 7.79 -20.72 11.09
N GLU A 363 8.47 -19.77 10.44
CA GLU A 363 9.80 -19.31 10.84
C GLU A 363 9.82 -18.72 12.26
N PHE A 364 8.65 -18.37 12.82
CA PHE A 364 8.51 -17.81 14.16
C PHE A 364 8.24 -18.87 15.25
N GLU A 365 8.04 -20.15 14.92
CA GLU A 365 7.92 -21.22 15.92
C GLU A 365 9.27 -21.68 16.47
N THR A 366 10.31 -21.69 15.62
CA THR A 366 11.67 -22.07 16.03
C THR A 366 12.27 -21.15 17.11
N HIS A 367 11.93 -19.86 17.08
CA HIS A 367 12.30 -18.89 18.12
C HIS A 367 11.39 -18.95 19.35
N SER A 368 10.18 -19.54 19.24
CA SER A 368 9.28 -19.77 20.38
C SER A 368 9.84 -20.85 21.26
N MET A 369 10.27 -21.99 20.69
CA MET A 369 10.79 -23.13 21.45
C MET A 369 12.10 -22.80 22.19
N ALA A 370 13.04 -22.11 21.53
CA ALA A 370 14.30 -21.69 22.17
C ALA A 370 14.10 -20.61 23.26
N ASN A 371 13.08 -19.76 23.13
CA ASN A 371 12.71 -18.80 24.17
C ASN A 371 11.83 -19.42 25.25
N GLU A 372 11.06 -20.47 24.97
CA GLU A 372 10.31 -21.24 25.96
C GLU A 372 11.26 -22.04 26.84
N GLU A 373 12.29 -22.68 26.29
CA GLU A 373 13.36 -23.30 27.09
C GLU A 373 14.13 -22.26 27.92
N PHE A 374 14.37 -21.06 27.38
CA PHE A 374 15.08 -19.99 28.10
C PHE A 374 14.21 -19.30 29.16
N GLU A 375 12.92 -19.07 28.90
CA GLU A 375 11.98 -18.53 29.88
C GLU A 375 11.56 -19.60 30.91
N GLN A 376 11.52 -20.89 30.57
CA GLN A 376 11.39 -21.98 31.55
C GLN A 376 12.64 -22.08 32.45
N ALA A 377 13.85 -21.96 31.89
CA ALA A 377 15.08 -21.92 32.68
C ALA A 377 15.14 -20.68 33.58
N LYS A 378 14.56 -19.56 33.14
CA LYS A 378 14.46 -18.32 33.92
C LYS A 378 13.36 -18.38 34.98
N GLU A 379 12.21 -19.01 34.69
CA GLU A 379 11.17 -19.31 35.67
C GLU A 379 11.66 -20.32 36.72
N GLU A 380 12.47 -21.32 36.37
CA GLU A 380 13.14 -22.21 37.33
C GLU A 380 14.18 -21.47 38.18
N PHE A 381 14.91 -20.51 37.58
CA PHE A 381 15.87 -19.67 38.31
C PHE A 381 15.19 -18.64 39.22
N GLU A 382 13.98 -18.20 38.90
CA GLU A 382 13.17 -17.32 39.75
C GLU A 382 12.37 -18.11 40.81
N LYS A 383 11.94 -19.35 40.53
CA LYS A 383 11.27 -20.27 41.48
C LYS A 383 12.19 -20.78 42.60
N THR A 384 13.50 -20.75 42.43
CA THR A 384 14.45 -21.15 43.49
C THR A 384 14.68 -20.06 44.55
N LYS A 385 14.05 -18.89 44.43
CA LYS A 385 14.30 -17.77 45.34
C LYS A 385 13.24 -17.48 46.40
N ASP A 386 12.01 -17.97 46.25
CA ASP A 386 10.97 -17.78 47.27
C ASP A 386 10.00 -18.97 47.25
N ILE A 387 10.21 -19.92 48.17
CA ILE A 387 9.21 -20.92 48.57
C ILE A 387 8.51 -20.35 49.80
N ASP A 388 7.20 -20.14 49.72
CA ASP A 388 6.23 -20.54 50.74
C ASP A 388 4.82 -20.58 50.12
N LEU A 389 4.07 -21.58 50.59
CA LEU A 389 2.95 -22.27 49.96
C LEU A 389 1.59 -21.57 50.15
N ASP A 390 0.67 -21.74 49.19
CA ASP A 390 -0.59 -22.48 49.39
C ASP A 390 -1.41 -22.55 48.09
N ASP A 391 -1.87 -23.77 47.80
CA ASP A 391 -2.51 -24.28 46.59
C ASP A 391 -4.02 -23.92 46.45
N GLU A 392 -4.53 -23.82 45.21
CA GLU A 392 -5.50 -24.79 44.66
C GLU A 392 -5.90 -24.52 43.18
N LEU A 393 -5.55 -25.50 42.34
CA LEU A 393 -6.28 -26.12 41.21
C LEU A 393 -6.53 -25.33 39.91
N ASP A 394 -5.61 -25.51 38.97
CA ASP A 394 -5.84 -25.49 37.52
C ASP A 394 -6.41 -26.84 37.04
N LEU A 395 -7.32 -26.81 36.05
CA LEU A 395 -7.75 -27.96 35.27
C LEU A 395 -7.34 -27.75 33.81
N ASP A 396 -6.72 -28.79 33.27
CA ASP A 396 -6.00 -28.89 32.00
C ASP A 396 -6.85 -28.69 30.74
N ASP A 397 -6.23 -28.14 29.69
CA ASP A 397 -6.64 -28.26 28.29
C ASP A 397 -5.68 -29.25 27.59
N GLU A 398 -6.08 -30.52 27.49
CA GLU A 398 -5.62 -31.45 26.47
C GLU A 398 -6.77 -31.70 25.48
N LEU A 399 -6.54 -31.48 24.19
CA LEU A 399 -7.39 -32.02 23.13
C LEU A 399 -6.49 -32.76 22.13
N GLU A 400 -6.54 -34.09 22.24
CA GLU A 400 -6.03 -35.06 21.29
C GLU A 400 -6.89 -35.12 20.01
N ASP A 401 -6.20 -35.48 18.93
CA ASP A 401 -6.73 -35.85 17.62
C ASP A 401 -7.58 -37.14 17.67
N ASP A 402 -8.73 -37.13 17.00
CA ASP A 402 -9.20 -38.25 16.17
C ASP A 402 -10.45 -37.80 15.37
N LEU A 403 -10.35 -37.80 14.03
CA LEU A 403 -11.44 -37.42 13.12
C LEU A 403 -12.16 -38.66 12.57
N ASP A 404 -13.46 -38.74 12.85
CA ASP A 404 -14.39 -39.78 12.39
C ASP A 404 -14.73 -39.65 10.89
N LEU A 405 -14.78 -40.81 10.20
CA LEU A 405 -15.03 -40.97 8.77
C LEU A 405 -16.44 -40.54 8.35
N GLU A 406 -17.38 -40.44 9.29
CA GLU A 406 -18.78 -40.06 9.05
C GLU A 406 -18.97 -38.53 8.94
N GLN A 407 -18.08 -37.71 9.53
CA GLN A 407 -18.03 -36.25 9.32
C GLN A 407 -17.48 -35.87 7.94
N LEU A 408 -16.65 -36.73 7.34
CA LEU A 408 -16.07 -36.55 6.00
C LEU A 408 -17.13 -36.61 4.89
N TYR A 409 -18.18 -37.41 5.08
CA TYR A 409 -19.30 -37.50 4.14
C TYR A 409 -20.27 -36.33 4.23
N GLN A 410 -20.40 -35.67 5.39
CA GLN A 410 -21.24 -34.48 5.53
C GLN A 410 -20.58 -33.20 4.96
N MET A 411 -19.24 -33.14 4.86
CA MET A 411 -18.54 -32.04 4.17
C MET A 411 -18.69 -32.06 2.64
N HIS A 412 -19.12 -33.18 2.05
CA HIS A 412 -19.26 -33.31 0.60
C HIS A 412 -20.54 -32.67 0.02
N ASN A 413 -21.40 -32.10 0.87
CA ASN A 413 -22.66 -31.47 0.45
C ASN A 413 -22.85 -30.02 0.93
N VAL A 414 -21.77 -29.35 1.34
CA VAL A 414 -21.84 -27.96 1.81
C VAL A 414 -21.66 -27.00 0.63
N SER A 415 -22.69 -26.20 0.38
CA SER A 415 -22.65 -25.05 -0.53
C SER A 415 -21.46 -24.14 -0.21
N VAL A 416 -20.78 -23.64 -1.24
CA VAL A 416 -19.61 -22.74 -1.17
C VAL A 416 -19.82 -21.53 -0.25
N TYR A 417 -21.08 -21.14 0.00
CA TYR A 417 -21.45 -20.04 0.89
C TYR A 417 -21.27 -20.33 2.39
N ASP A 418 -21.47 -21.57 2.87
CA ASP A 418 -21.46 -21.86 4.32
C ASP A 418 -20.05 -22.05 4.89
N SER A 419 -19.05 -22.37 4.06
CA SER A 419 -17.65 -22.51 4.50
C SER A 419 -16.96 -21.18 4.83
N ILE A 420 -17.52 -20.04 4.38
CA ILE A 420 -16.96 -18.70 4.58
C ILE A 420 -17.38 -18.12 5.95
N ALA A 421 -18.59 -18.45 6.42
CA ALA A 421 -19.14 -17.91 7.67
C ALA A 421 -18.53 -18.50 8.94
N ASN A 422 -17.99 -19.72 8.90
CA ASN A 422 -17.49 -20.45 10.08
C ASN A 422 -15.95 -20.57 10.16
N SER A 423 -15.20 -19.69 9.48
CA SER A 423 -13.74 -19.68 9.64
C SER A 423 -13.32 -18.81 10.82
N ASP A 424 -12.61 -19.38 11.81
CA ASP A 424 -11.98 -18.62 12.91
C ASP A 424 -11.11 -17.45 12.42
N PHE A 425 -10.71 -17.44 11.14
CA PHE A 425 -9.99 -16.33 10.50
C PHE A 425 -10.91 -15.17 10.08
N HIS A 426 -12.13 -15.45 9.59
CA HIS A 426 -13.16 -14.42 9.45
C HIS A 426 -13.57 -13.87 10.83
N VAL A 427 -13.51 -14.68 11.88
CA VAL A 427 -13.70 -14.21 13.25
C VAL A 427 -12.48 -13.33 13.65
N ASP A 428 -11.27 -13.85 13.69
CA ASP A 428 -10.10 -13.10 14.17
C ASP A 428 -9.77 -11.82 13.38
N LEU A 429 -9.97 -11.79 12.06
CA LEU A 429 -9.69 -10.62 11.22
C LEU A 429 -10.93 -9.76 10.90
N ALA A 430 -12.14 -10.35 10.87
CA ALA A 430 -13.39 -9.66 10.53
C ALA A 430 -14.44 -9.58 11.66
N SER A 431 -14.51 -10.48 12.66
CA SER A 431 -15.38 -10.27 13.86
C SER A 431 -14.86 -9.16 14.77
N ASN A 432 -13.58 -8.83 14.62
CA ASN A 432 -12.96 -7.70 15.28
C ASN A 432 -13.37 -6.34 14.68
N ILE A 433 -13.90 -6.31 13.45
CA ILE A 433 -14.50 -5.13 12.83
C ILE A 433 -16.00 -5.38 12.72
N ASN A 434 -16.76 -4.99 13.76
CA ASN A 434 -18.22 -5.02 13.76
C ASN A 434 -18.77 -4.43 12.45
N LYS A 435 -19.20 -5.29 11.51
CA LYS A 435 -19.80 -4.90 10.24
C LYS A 435 -21.19 -4.26 10.42
N GLU A 436 -21.79 -4.35 11.60
CA GLU A 436 -23.17 -3.89 11.88
C GLU A 436 -23.31 -2.38 12.14
N ASN A 437 -22.27 -1.57 11.99
CA ASN A 437 -22.40 -0.11 12.16
C ASN A 437 -21.76 0.60 10.98
N ASP A 438 -22.60 1.01 10.03
CA ASP A 438 -22.22 1.65 8.77
C ASP A 438 -21.29 2.84 9.01
N PHE A 439 -20.03 2.62 8.67
CA PHE A 439 -19.08 3.68 8.41
C PHE A 439 -19.29 4.09 6.97
N TRP A 440 -19.90 5.25 6.76
CA TRP A 440 -19.99 5.84 5.45
C TRP A 440 -18.64 6.48 5.12
N THR A 441 -17.86 5.81 4.27
CA THR A 441 -16.79 6.46 3.48
C THR A 441 -17.35 7.17 2.25
N GLU A 442 -18.65 7.04 2.02
CA GLU A 442 -19.36 7.62 0.89
C GLU A 442 -19.96 8.96 1.35
N GLY A 443 -19.57 10.04 0.69
CA GLY A 443 -19.77 11.45 1.04
C GLY A 443 -20.95 11.80 1.94
N GLY A 444 -20.70 12.69 2.89
CA GLY A 444 -21.69 13.11 3.89
C GLY A 444 -21.02 13.40 5.22
N ILE A 445 -21.81 13.70 6.25
CA ILE A 445 -21.29 13.99 7.59
C ILE A 445 -20.56 12.74 8.11
N PRO A 446 -19.27 12.82 8.47
CA PRO A 446 -18.55 11.66 8.98
C PRO A 446 -19.22 11.12 10.24
N ASN A 447 -19.37 9.80 10.30
CA ASN A 447 -20.00 9.11 11.43
C ASN A 447 -19.25 7.81 11.77
N GLY A 448 -19.18 7.46 13.06
CA GLY A 448 -18.57 6.23 13.56
C GLY A 448 -17.05 6.13 13.42
N LYS A 449 -16.36 7.23 13.07
CA LYS A 449 -14.90 7.20 12.86
C LYS A 449 -14.10 7.08 14.16
N VAL A 450 -14.62 7.58 15.30
CA VAL A 450 -13.99 7.33 16.62
C VAL A 450 -14.11 5.85 16.97
N ARG A 451 -15.30 5.26 16.80
CA ARG A 451 -15.50 3.82 16.98
C ARG A 451 -14.58 2.98 16.08
N TYR A 452 -14.40 3.34 14.82
CA TYR A 452 -13.44 2.66 13.94
C TYR A 452 -12.01 2.69 14.53
N MET A 453 -11.54 3.86 14.98
CA MET A 453 -10.21 3.99 15.58
C MET A 453 -10.08 3.19 16.88
N GLU A 454 -11.15 3.11 17.67
CA GLU A 454 -11.18 2.28 18.87
C GLU A 454 -11.12 0.78 18.53
N THR A 455 -11.85 0.33 17.50
CA THR A 455 -11.73 -1.02 16.95
C THR A 455 -10.30 -1.30 16.50
N LEU A 456 -9.69 -0.40 15.73
CA LEU A 456 -8.31 -0.56 15.26
C LEU A 456 -7.32 -0.64 16.44
N ARG A 457 -7.51 0.21 17.45
CA ARG A 457 -6.72 0.19 18.69
C ARG A 457 -6.80 -1.14 19.43
N GLN A 458 -8.01 -1.71 19.52
CA GLN A 458 -8.25 -2.96 20.22
C GLN A 458 -7.72 -4.18 19.46
N THR A 459 -7.79 -4.17 18.13
CA THR A 459 -7.64 -5.38 17.31
C THR A 459 -6.32 -5.44 16.56
N TYR A 460 -5.77 -4.29 16.18
CA TYR A 460 -4.45 -4.21 15.56
C TYR A 460 -3.40 -3.81 16.59
N TYR A 461 -3.60 -2.69 17.30
CA TYR A 461 -2.56 -2.10 18.15
C TYR A 461 -2.31 -2.84 19.47
N ALA A 462 -3.37 -3.27 20.17
CA ALA A 462 -3.22 -4.01 21.42
C ALA A 462 -2.62 -5.42 21.20
N ASP A 463 -2.88 -6.01 20.04
CA ASP A 463 -2.47 -7.36 19.67
C ASP A 463 -1.11 -7.48 19.00
N ILE A 464 -0.45 -6.34 18.72
CA ILE A 464 0.94 -6.32 18.27
C ILE A 464 1.81 -7.14 19.22
N LYS A 465 2.50 -8.12 18.67
CA LYS A 465 3.38 -8.99 19.45
C LYS A 465 4.65 -8.26 19.92
N ARG A 466 5.24 -8.78 20.99
CA ARG A 466 6.54 -8.33 21.50
C ARG A 466 7.66 -8.84 20.59
N LYS A 467 8.86 -8.25 20.73
CA LYS A 467 10.07 -8.57 19.95
C LYS A 467 10.29 -10.08 19.79
N SER A 468 10.18 -10.86 20.88
CA SER A 468 10.34 -12.32 20.87
C SER A 468 9.40 -13.08 19.91
N LYS A 469 8.23 -12.52 19.59
CA LYS A 469 7.21 -13.13 18.70
C LYS A 469 7.01 -12.36 17.39
N SER A 470 7.66 -11.19 17.24
CA SER A 470 7.60 -10.37 16.03
C SER A 470 8.89 -10.41 15.21
N GLY A 471 9.96 -10.97 15.77
CA GLY A 471 11.32 -10.80 15.29
C GLY A 471 11.95 -9.50 15.83
N ASP A 472 13.26 -9.41 15.69
CA ASP A 472 14.10 -8.37 16.29
C ASP A 472 13.82 -6.99 15.71
N MET A 473 13.54 -6.93 14.41
CA MET A 473 13.20 -5.71 13.68
C MET A 473 11.68 -5.61 13.40
N GLY A 474 10.90 -6.60 13.85
CA GLY A 474 9.45 -6.65 13.64
C GLY A 474 9.05 -7.27 12.31
N GLU A 475 9.86 -8.17 11.77
CA GLU A 475 9.78 -8.87 10.47
C GLU A 475 8.45 -9.58 10.22
N ARG A 476 7.74 -9.95 11.30
CA ARG A 476 6.36 -10.46 11.25
C ARG A 476 5.37 -9.45 10.65
N TYR A 477 5.68 -8.16 10.72
CA TYR A 477 4.76 -7.10 10.36
C TYR A 477 5.25 -6.29 9.16
N SER A 478 4.31 -5.84 8.33
CA SER A 478 4.52 -4.78 7.35
C SER A 478 3.66 -3.58 7.71
N ILE A 479 4.17 -2.35 7.53
CA ILE A 479 3.45 -1.13 7.90
C ILE A 479 2.84 -0.47 6.67
N VAL A 480 1.55 -0.17 6.80
CA VAL A 480 0.75 0.54 5.80
C VAL A 480 0.31 1.86 6.39
N HIS A 481 0.50 2.94 5.63
CA HIS A 481 0.16 4.29 6.05
C HIS A 481 -1.07 4.77 5.29
N VAL A 482 -2.03 5.33 6.02
CA VAL A 482 -3.22 5.95 5.48
C VAL A 482 -3.14 7.45 5.78
N SER A 483 -3.09 8.26 4.73
CA SER A 483 -2.93 9.70 4.86
C SER A 483 -4.29 10.40 5.10
N ALA A 484 -4.23 11.56 5.75
CA ALA A 484 -5.33 12.52 5.73
C ALA A 484 -5.62 12.98 4.29
N SER A 485 -6.87 13.39 4.07
CA SER A 485 -7.38 13.77 2.75
C SER A 485 -7.48 15.28 2.56
N VAL A 486 -7.56 15.73 1.31
CA VAL A 486 -7.87 17.14 1.00
C VAL A 486 -9.37 17.43 1.10
N VAL A 487 -10.24 16.46 0.81
CA VAL A 487 -11.69 16.60 1.00
C VAL A 487 -12.04 17.02 2.43
N PRO A 488 -12.92 18.01 2.64
CA PRO A 488 -13.21 18.58 3.95
C PRO A 488 -14.12 17.69 4.82
N THR A 489 -13.93 16.36 4.77
CA THR A 489 -14.47 15.43 5.76
C THR A 489 -13.99 15.83 7.17
N PHE A 490 -12.70 16.18 7.27
CA PHE A 490 -12.10 16.91 8.40
C PHE A 490 -11.44 18.18 7.85
N ASN A 491 -10.46 18.76 8.55
CA ASN A 491 -9.63 19.77 7.88
C ASN A 491 -8.80 19.10 6.77
N PRO A 492 -8.57 19.77 5.63
CA PRO A 492 -7.72 19.27 4.56
C PRO A 492 -6.30 19.03 5.06
N GLY A 493 -5.70 17.90 4.72
CA GLY A 493 -4.36 17.50 5.15
C GLY A 493 -3.42 17.13 4.00
N ILE A 494 -2.12 17.39 4.18
CA ILE A 494 -1.04 17.01 3.24
C ILE A 494 0.14 16.47 4.06
N ARG A 495 0.82 15.43 3.57
CA ARG A 495 1.98 14.84 4.26
C ARG A 495 3.27 15.00 3.46
N ILE A 496 4.35 15.40 4.13
CA ILE A 496 5.69 15.47 3.54
C ILE A 496 6.59 14.48 4.27
N TRP A 497 7.06 13.47 3.56
CA TRP A 497 7.98 12.46 4.05
C TRP A 497 9.42 12.90 3.89
N GLU A 498 10.27 12.58 4.87
CA GLU A 498 11.73 12.70 4.78
C GLU A 498 12.35 11.30 4.86
N TYR A 499 13.27 10.98 3.95
CA TYR A 499 13.94 9.69 3.87
C TYR A 499 15.45 9.84 3.71
N ASN A 500 16.18 8.83 4.18
CA ASN A 500 17.63 8.85 4.20
C ASN A 500 18.21 8.77 2.79
N ILE A 501 19.03 9.75 2.42
CA ILE A 501 19.80 9.78 1.16
C ILE A 501 21.32 9.75 1.40
N THR A 502 21.74 9.49 2.63
CA THR A 502 23.16 9.36 2.96
C THR A 502 23.75 8.17 2.21
N GLN A 503 24.94 8.33 1.63
CA GLN A 503 25.62 7.30 0.82
C GLN A 503 24.94 7.00 -0.52
N LEU A 504 24.03 7.86 -1.00
CA LEU A 504 23.46 7.74 -2.34
C LEU A 504 24.56 7.72 -3.42
N GLU A 505 25.65 8.46 -3.20
CA GLU A 505 26.85 8.48 -4.03
C GLU A 505 27.62 7.16 -4.07
N ASN A 506 27.50 6.36 -3.01
CA ASN A 506 28.12 5.03 -2.90
C ASN A 506 27.19 3.92 -3.38
N ALA A 507 25.95 4.25 -3.79
CA ALA A 507 25.08 3.32 -4.48
C ALA A 507 25.64 3.12 -5.90
N THR A 508 26.74 2.38 -5.99
CA THR A 508 27.20 1.79 -7.25
C THR A 508 26.07 0.91 -7.74
N ALA A 509 25.41 1.34 -8.81
CA ALA A 509 24.59 0.46 -9.62
C ALA A 509 25.54 -0.62 -10.17
N TYR A 510 25.65 -1.74 -9.45
CA TYR A 510 26.21 -2.95 -10.04
C TYR A 510 25.22 -3.37 -11.12
N TYR A 511 25.44 -2.86 -12.33
CA TYR A 511 24.81 -3.36 -13.54
C TYR A 511 25.29 -4.80 -13.73
N ARG A 512 24.72 -5.73 -12.96
CA ARG A 512 24.57 -7.11 -13.44
C ARG A 512 23.95 -7.00 -14.82
N GLU A 513 24.28 -7.89 -15.74
CA GLU A 513 23.64 -7.98 -17.06
C GLU A 513 22.11 -8.08 -16.88
N VAL A 514 21.44 -6.93 -16.83
CA VAL A 514 20.03 -6.76 -16.51
C VAL A 514 19.40 -6.10 -17.73
N PRO A 515 18.39 -6.72 -18.39
CA PRO A 515 17.76 -6.12 -19.56
C PRO A 515 17.27 -4.70 -19.26
N LYS A 516 17.31 -3.81 -20.24
CA LYS A 516 16.63 -2.50 -20.12
C LYS A 516 15.13 -2.70 -19.87
N TRP A 517 14.45 -1.70 -19.30
CA TRP A 517 13.02 -1.83 -19.01
C TRP A 517 12.18 -2.15 -20.25
N ASP A 518 12.50 -1.57 -21.41
CA ASP A 518 11.83 -1.92 -22.67
C ASP A 518 11.93 -3.43 -23.01
N GLN A 519 13.10 -4.02 -22.79
CA GLN A 519 13.31 -5.46 -23.02
C GLN A 519 12.58 -6.31 -21.97
N PHE A 520 12.56 -5.88 -20.71
CA PHE A 520 11.83 -6.54 -19.64
C PHE A 520 10.33 -6.54 -19.93
N PHE A 521 9.75 -5.37 -20.24
CA PHE A 521 8.33 -5.24 -20.54
C PHE A 521 7.93 -5.89 -21.86
N SER A 522 8.79 -5.96 -22.88
CA SER A 522 8.48 -6.76 -24.09
C SER A 522 8.28 -8.27 -23.82
N ARG A 523 8.82 -8.77 -22.70
CA ARG A 523 8.72 -10.18 -22.28
C ARG A 523 7.63 -10.41 -21.25
N ILE A 524 7.23 -9.38 -20.48
CA ILE A 524 6.27 -9.55 -19.39
C ILE A 524 4.92 -10.01 -19.92
N ASP A 525 4.48 -9.49 -21.07
CA ASP A 525 3.18 -9.82 -21.64
C ASP A 525 3.09 -11.30 -22.00
N GLN A 526 4.17 -11.87 -22.57
CA GLN A 526 4.25 -13.30 -22.86
C GLN A 526 4.19 -14.15 -21.59
N ILE A 527 4.83 -13.69 -20.50
CA ILE A 527 4.79 -14.39 -19.21
C ILE A 527 3.35 -14.36 -18.67
N LEU A 528 2.71 -13.19 -18.65
CA LEU A 528 1.36 -13.03 -18.09
C LEU A 528 0.31 -13.81 -18.89
N GLU A 529 0.42 -13.84 -20.23
CA GLU A 529 -0.46 -14.63 -21.09
C GLU A 529 -0.29 -16.14 -20.86
N GLN A 530 0.96 -16.62 -20.75
CA GLN A 530 1.24 -18.03 -20.49
C GLN A 530 0.70 -18.50 -19.14
N GLU A 531 0.88 -17.70 -18.08
CA GLU A 531 0.37 -18.01 -16.75
C GLU A 531 -1.18 -18.03 -16.72
N SER A 532 -1.80 -17.15 -17.49
CA SER A 532 -3.26 -17.04 -17.58
C SER A 532 -3.92 -18.21 -18.34
N ALA A 533 -3.20 -18.88 -19.24
CA ALA A 533 -3.76 -19.91 -20.14
C ALA A 533 -3.90 -21.33 -19.52
N GLY A 534 -3.28 -21.60 -18.37
CA GLY A 534 -3.35 -22.92 -17.73
C GLY A 534 -4.65 -23.17 -16.92
N PRO A 535 -4.92 -24.41 -16.46
CA PRO A 535 -6.12 -24.74 -15.69
C PRO A 535 -6.19 -24.00 -14.34
N ASP A 536 -7.42 -23.76 -13.86
CA ASP A 536 -7.71 -23.05 -12.61
C ASP A 536 -7.97 -24.04 -11.46
N LEU A 537 -7.74 -23.60 -10.22
CA LEU A 537 -7.89 -24.39 -8.99
C LEU A 537 -9.32 -24.84 -8.74
N ASP A 538 -10.27 -23.98 -9.08
CA ASP A 538 -11.69 -24.19 -8.86
C ASP A 538 -12.37 -24.92 -10.03
N HIS A 539 -11.59 -25.54 -10.93
CA HIS A 539 -12.15 -26.39 -11.97
C HIS A 539 -12.88 -27.58 -11.31
N GLU A 540 -14.19 -27.62 -11.47
CA GLU A 540 -15.13 -28.50 -10.73
C GLU A 540 -14.79 -30.00 -10.87
N PHE A 541 -14.15 -30.36 -11.99
CA PHE A 541 -13.72 -31.73 -12.30
C PHE A 541 -12.22 -32.00 -12.07
N ALA A 542 -11.46 -31.07 -11.48
CA ALA A 542 -10.03 -31.28 -11.25
C ALA A 542 -9.79 -32.27 -10.10
N ALA A 543 -9.00 -33.32 -10.38
CA ALA A 543 -8.58 -34.29 -9.38
C ALA A 543 -7.69 -33.64 -8.31
N PHE A 544 -7.63 -34.25 -7.12
CA PHE A 544 -6.81 -33.75 -6.01
C PHE A 544 -5.35 -33.50 -6.42
N GLU A 545 -4.72 -34.46 -7.11
CA GLU A 545 -3.34 -34.34 -7.61
C GLU A 545 -3.16 -33.16 -8.58
N GLN A 546 -4.17 -32.87 -9.41
CA GLN A 546 -4.14 -31.73 -10.32
C GLN A 546 -4.20 -30.42 -9.55
N LYS A 547 -5.03 -30.33 -8.50
CA LYS A 547 -5.11 -29.13 -7.62
C LYS A 547 -3.80 -28.87 -6.89
N VAL A 548 -3.14 -29.93 -6.40
CA VAL A 548 -1.79 -29.84 -5.80
C VAL A 548 -0.80 -29.27 -6.82
N GLU A 549 -0.80 -29.78 -8.05
CA GLU A 549 0.13 -29.34 -9.09
C GLU A 549 -0.14 -27.90 -9.56
N ILE A 550 -1.40 -27.48 -9.64
CA ILE A 550 -1.77 -26.09 -9.94
C ILE A 550 -1.26 -25.16 -8.84
N LEU A 551 -1.49 -25.49 -7.56
CA LEU A 551 -1.02 -24.66 -6.43
C LEU A 551 0.50 -24.54 -6.40
N LYS A 552 1.24 -25.63 -6.62
CA LYS A 552 2.71 -25.61 -6.66
C LYS A 552 3.27 -24.69 -7.75
N LYS A 553 2.50 -24.49 -8.83
CA LYS A 553 2.87 -23.64 -9.97
C LYS A 553 2.26 -22.24 -9.91
N ASP A 554 1.41 -21.96 -8.93
CA ASP A 554 0.72 -20.67 -8.82
C ASP A 554 1.71 -19.56 -8.40
N LYS A 555 2.08 -18.73 -9.39
CA LYS A 555 3.01 -17.62 -9.22
C LYS A 555 2.40 -16.40 -8.53
N THR A 556 1.13 -16.45 -8.14
CA THR A 556 0.52 -15.40 -7.30
C THR A 556 0.85 -15.57 -5.82
N PHE A 557 1.46 -16.69 -5.42
CA PHE A 557 2.09 -16.81 -4.11
C PHE A 557 3.57 -16.43 -4.21
N PRO A 558 4.09 -15.62 -3.27
CA PRO A 558 5.49 -15.25 -3.28
C PRO A 558 6.38 -16.45 -2.94
N PRO A 559 7.57 -16.57 -3.56
CA PRO A 559 8.61 -17.44 -3.03
C PRO A 559 9.11 -16.88 -1.69
N LYS A 560 9.56 -17.78 -0.80
CA LYS A 560 10.20 -17.36 0.46
C LYS A 560 11.40 -16.43 0.19
N MET A 561 11.55 -15.41 1.01
CA MET A 561 12.75 -14.57 1.04
C MET A 561 13.98 -15.44 1.34
N PRO A 562 15.04 -15.42 0.51
CA PRO A 562 16.29 -16.08 0.84
C PRO A 562 16.87 -15.59 2.17
N LYS A 563 17.31 -16.53 3.04
CA LYS A 563 17.77 -16.24 4.41
C LYS A 563 19.04 -15.39 4.48
N ASP A 564 19.82 -15.35 3.41
CA ASP A 564 21.08 -14.60 3.27
C ASP A 564 20.86 -13.15 2.85
N LEU A 565 19.65 -12.77 2.41
CA LEU A 565 19.35 -11.39 2.05
C LEU A 565 19.10 -10.53 3.30
N PRO A 566 19.66 -9.31 3.36
CA PRO A 566 19.39 -8.38 4.46
C PRO A 566 17.96 -7.82 4.37
N LEU A 567 17.45 -7.32 5.50
CA LEU A 567 16.19 -6.60 5.52
C LEU A 567 16.31 -5.25 4.82
N GLY A 568 15.18 -4.74 4.33
CA GLY A 568 15.10 -3.51 3.55
C GLY A 568 15.00 -2.25 4.42
N PRO A 569 14.89 -1.07 3.77
CA PRO A 569 14.92 0.21 4.45
C PRO A 569 13.74 0.48 5.40
N GLY A 570 12.64 -0.25 5.25
CA GLY A 570 11.51 -0.20 6.18
C GLY A 570 11.81 -0.86 7.53
N PHE A 571 12.85 -1.67 7.64
CA PHE A 571 13.18 -2.43 8.86
C PHE A 571 14.50 -1.97 9.47
N GLU A 572 15.53 -1.83 8.64
CA GLU A 572 16.87 -1.44 9.08
C GLU A 572 17.25 -0.06 8.54
N ARG A 573 17.94 0.74 9.36
CA ARG A 573 18.39 2.08 8.96
C ARG A 573 19.49 1.97 7.91
N GLN A 574 19.16 2.35 6.69
CA GLN A 574 20.04 2.35 5.52
C GLN A 574 19.57 3.42 4.52
N LEU A 575 20.15 3.44 3.32
CA LEU A 575 19.68 4.29 2.23
C LEU A 575 18.18 4.03 1.96
N PHE A 576 17.40 5.09 1.80
CA PHE A 576 15.94 5.11 1.62
C PHE A 576 15.10 4.79 2.85
N THR A 577 15.69 4.62 4.03
CA THR A 577 14.91 4.46 5.27
C THR A 577 14.08 5.71 5.51
N PRO A 578 12.76 5.60 5.76
CA PRO A 578 11.94 6.74 6.11
C PRO A 578 12.29 7.21 7.53
N GLU A 579 12.59 8.50 7.69
CA GLU A 579 13.16 9.05 8.92
C GLU A 579 12.13 9.80 9.74
N ARG A 580 11.26 10.56 9.09
CA ARG A 580 10.14 11.29 9.71
C ARG A 580 9.17 11.76 8.64
N TYR A 581 8.03 12.27 9.05
CA TYR A 581 7.21 13.11 8.19
C TYR A 581 6.69 14.32 8.96
N VAL A 582 6.31 15.35 8.20
CA VAL A 582 5.56 16.51 8.66
C VAL A 582 4.13 16.39 8.12
N GLN A 583 3.16 16.39 9.02
CA GLN A 583 1.74 16.46 8.67
C GLN A 583 1.31 17.93 8.69
N TYR A 584 0.72 18.39 7.60
CA TYR A 584 0.14 19.72 7.49
C TYR A 584 -1.37 19.63 7.48
N TYR A 585 -2.02 20.71 7.90
CA TYR A 585 -3.45 20.90 7.79
C TYR A 585 -3.83 22.34 7.44
N LEU A 586 -5.02 22.50 6.85
CA LEU A 586 -5.62 23.80 6.58
C LEU A 586 -6.73 24.06 7.60
N ASP A 587 -6.60 25.13 8.40
CA ASP A 587 -7.61 25.57 9.35
C ASP A 587 -8.79 26.26 8.64
N LEU A 588 -9.72 25.44 8.13
CA LEU A 588 -10.88 25.92 7.36
C LEU A 588 -11.70 26.96 8.11
N ALA A 589 -11.85 26.82 9.43
CA ALA A 589 -12.65 27.73 10.23
C ALA A 589 -12.06 29.15 10.19
N SER A 590 -10.75 29.28 10.44
CA SER A 590 -10.05 30.57 10.43
C SER A 590 -9.91 31.17 9.02
N VAL A 591 -9.69 30.33 8.01
CA VAL A 591 -9.51 30.81 6.62
C VAL A 591 -10.83 31.26 6.00
N ASN A 592 -11.95 30.59 6.30
CA ASN A 592 -13.27 30.99 5.80
C ASN A 592 -13.78 32.30 6.45
N THR A 593 -13.41 32.58 7.71
CA THR A 593 -13.78 33.85 8.38
C THR A 593 -12.87 35.01 7.96
N GLY A 594 -11.74 34.73 7.31
CA GLY A 594 -10.71 35.71 6.97
C GLY A 594 -9.84 36.10 8.16
N GLU A 595 -9.88 35.34 9.27
CA GLU A 595 -8.95 35.51 10.39
C GLU A 595 -7.51 35.16 9.98
N LYS A 596 -7.37 34.17 9.09
CA LYS A 596 -6.10 33.76 8.48
C LYS A 596 -6.18 33.79 6.96
N GLU A 597 -5.03 34.02 6.31
CA GLU A 597 -4.89 33.77 4.88
C GLU A 597 -4.89 32.25 4.58
N PHE A 598 -5.14 31.87 3.33
CA PHE A 598 -5.06 30.47 2.93
C PHE A 598 -3.61 30.00 3.00
N ASP A 599 -3.28 29.22 4.03
CA ASP A 599 -1.96 28.64 4.23
C ASP A 599 -2.10 27.30 4.98
N TYR A 600 -1.26 26.33 4.64
CA TYR A 600 -1.20 25.07 5.38
C TYR A 600 -0.23 25.20 6.54
N GLU A 601 -0.71 24.86 7.74
CA GLU A 601 0.05 24.91 8.98
C GLU A 601 0.56 23.52 9.36
N ILE A 602 1.67 23.47 10.09
CA ILE A 602 2.18 22.20 10.63
C ILE A 602 1.23 21.72 11.73
N GLU A 603 0.62 20.56 11.53
CA GLU A 603 -0.19 19.90 12.55
C GLU A 603 0.72 19.21 13.58
N TYR A 604 1.57 18.30 13.11
CA TYR A 604 2.54 17.58 13.93
C TYR A 604 3.69 17.01 13.10
N THR A 605 4.72 16.56 13.79
CA THR A 605 5.82 15.77 13.22
C THR A 605 6.02 14.50 14.01
N THR A 606 6.44 13.41 13.37
CA THR A 606 6.55 12.09 14.03
C THR A 606 7.60 12.04 15.15
N ASP A 607 8.58 12.94 15.11
CA ASP A 607 9.64 13.10 16.09
C ASP A 607 9.33 14.16 17.15
N ASP A 608 8.12 14.73 17.15
CA ASP A 608 7.71 15.69 18.16
C ASP A 608 7.63 15.07 19.58
N LYS A 609 7.37 15.90 20.58
CA LYS A 609 7.25 15.46 21.99
C LYS A 609 6.08 14.49 22.25
N ASN A 610 5.09 14.43 21.37
CA ASN A 610 3.90 13.59 21.52
C ASN A 610 4.22 12.14 21.14
N TYR A 611 4.91 11.95 20.01
CA TYR A 611 5.24 10.62 19.48
C TYR A 611 6.67 10.18 19.80
N ASN A 612 7.64 11.09 19.64
CA ASN A 612 9.06 10.89 19.89
C ASN A 612 9.61 9.65 19.16
N MET A 613 9.25 9.49 17.88
CA MET A 613 9.77 8.44 17.01
C MET A 613 11.17 8.83 16.51
N LYS A 614 12.11 7.88 16.56
CA LYS A 614 13.51 8.10 16.17
C LYS A 614 13.74 8.02 14.66
N ASP A 615 12.94 7.18 14.03
CA ASP A 615 12.83 6.91 12.60
C ASP A 615 11.44 6.29 12.39
N LEU A 616 11.11 5.97 11.14
CA LEU A 616 9.84 5.35 10.77
C LEU A 616 10.03 3.89 10.33
N THR A 617 10.98 3.19 10.95
CA THR A 617 11.13 1.74 10.77
C THR A 617 9.94 0.98 11.37
N THR A 618 9.71 -0.25 10.88
CA THR A 618 8.67 -1.15 11.39
C THR A 618 8.75 -1.29 12.91
N ALA A 619 9.94 -1.47 13.48
CA ALA A 619 10.13 -1.61 14.92
C ALA A 619 9.59 -0.42 15.73
N GLU A 620 9.81 0.82 15.27
CA GLU A 620 9.33 2.03 15.95
C GLU A 620 7.81 2.22 15.76
N TRP A 621 7.24 1.88 14.61
CA TRP A 621 5.78 1.84 14.42
C TRP A 621 5.10 0.82 15.33
N LEU A 622 5.65 -0.40 15.44
CA LEU A 622 5.12 -1.43 16.33
C LEU A 622 5.19 -1.00 17.80
N LYS A 623 6.23 -0.27 18.17
CA LYS A 623 6.38 0.31 19.52
C LYS A 623 5.35 1.41 19.78
N LEU A 624 5.08 2.29 18.82
CA LEU A 624 4.00 3.27 18.93
C LEU A 624 2.64 2.59 19.03
N GLY A 625 2.34 1.64 18.13
CA GLY A 625 1.10 0.86 18.15
C GLY A 625 0.87 0.18 19.50
N ARG A 626 1.87 -0.52 20.04
CA ARG A 626 1.76 -1.13 21.39
C ARG A 626 1.40 -0.11 22.46
N LYS A 627 2.03 1.07 22.47
CA LYS A 627 1.70 2.15 23.43
C LYS A 627 0.25 2.63 23.27
N LEU A 628 -0.23 2.81 22.04
CA LEU A 628 -1.62 3.22 21.77
C LEU A 628 -2.62 2.15 22.25
N GLY A 629 -2.27 0.86 22.14
CA GLY A 629 -3.09 -0.27 22.60
C GLY A 629 -3.02 -0.60 24.10
N GLU A 630 -2.09 -0.03 24.86
CA GLU A 630 -1.79 -0.47 26.24
C GLU A 630 -2.90 -0.30 27.30
N PRO A 631 -3.87 0.63 27.21
CA PRO A 631 -5.03 0.64 28.11
C PRO A 631 -6.03 -0.49 27.84
N VAL A 632 -6.03 -1.07 26.63
CA VAL A 632 -6.89 -2.22 26.27
C VAL A 632 -6.32 -3.51 26.83
N LYS A 633 -5.00 -3.67 26.76
CA LYS A 633 -4.26 -4.88 27.12
C LYS A 633 -4.19 -5.05 28.64
N GLY A 634 -5.32 -5.37 29.26
CA GLY A 634 -5.42 -5.71 30.68
C GLY A 634 -6.50 -4.97 31.46
N LYS A 635 -7.79 -5.21 31.14
CA LYS A 635 -8.93 -4.82 32.00
C LYS A 635 -8.84 -5.31 33.47
N ARG A 636 -7.78 -6.05 33.86
CA ARG A 636 -7.40 -6.35 35.26
C ARG A 636 -5.87 -6.49 35.43
N LYS A 637 -5.12 -5.40 35.61
CA LYS A 637 -3.95 -5.43 36.52
C LYS A 637 -3.96 -4.17 37.39
N LYS A 638 -4.26 -4.35 38.69
CA LYS A 638 -4.33 -3.32 39.74
C LYS A 638 -2.96 -2.65 40.05
N THR A 639 -1.97 -2.72 39.17
CA THR A 639 -0.56 -2.43 39.50
C THR A 639 0.07 -1.26 38.73
N LYS A 640 -0.59 -0.65 37.74
CA LYS A 640 -0.04 0.55 37.05
C LYS A 640 -0.41 1.83 37.80
N SER A 641 0.57 2.72 38.01
CA SER A 641 0.36 4.00 38.71
C SER A 641 -0.65 4.91 37.98
N PRO A 642 -1.48 5.70 38.70
CA PRO A 642 -2.45 6.60 38.07
C PRO A 642 -1.84 7.55 37.04
N LYS A 643 -0.65 8.09 37.34
CA LYS A 643 0.10 9.01 36.46
C LYS A 643 0.45 8.38 35.11
N TYR A 644 0.75 7.08 35.08
CA TYR A 644 1.07 6.35 33.84
C TYR A 644 -0.17 6.19 32.96
N THR A 645 -1.29 5.79 33.55
CA THR A 645 -2.58 5.66 32.86
C THR A 645 -3.02 6.99 32.26
N THR A 646 -2.91 8.10 33.00
CA THR A 646 -3.19 9.44 32.48
C THR A 646 -2.30 9.83 31.30
N LYS A 647 -1.02 9.40 31.29
CA LYS A 647 -0.11 9.67 30.16
C LYS A 647 -0.52 8.93 28.89
N LEU A 648 -0.92 7.66 28.99
CA LEU A 648 -1.38 6.87 27.85
C LEU A 648 -2.72 7.37 27.31
N GLU A 649 -3.64 7.75 28.20
CA GLU A 649 -4.91 8.34 27.80
C GLU A 649 -4.69 9.66 27.05
N ARG A 650 -3.78 10.51 27.54
CA ARG A 650 -3.40 11.73 26.83
C ARG A 650 -2.78 11.43 25.46
N LEU A 651 -1.91 10.43 25.35
CA LEU A 651 -1.34 10.01 24.06
C LEU A 651 -2.43 9.57 23.08
N TRP A 652 -3.39 8.76 23.53
CA TRP A 652 -4.50 8.32 22.68
C TRP A 652 -5.40 9.50 22.24
N ARG A 653 -5.73 10.41 23.15
CA ARG A 653 -6.48 11.63 22.81
C ARG A 653 -5.73 12.52 21.81
N THR A 654 -4.43 12.71 21.99
CA THR A 654 -3.60 13.44 21.02
C THR A 654 -3.55 12.72 19.67
N TYR A 655 -3.45 11.38 19.66
CA TYR A 655 -3.49 10.62 18.43
C TYR A 655 -4.82 10.75 17.70
N LEU A 656 -5.96 10.72 18.40
CA LEU A 656 -7.28 10.95 17.80
C LEU A 656 -7.42 12.36 17.22
N LYS A 657 -6.95 13.38 17.93
CA LYS A 657 -6.93 14.75 17.42
C LYS A 657 -6.23 14.84 16.07
N HIS A 658 -5.04 14.25 15.95
CA HIS A 658 -4.30 14.22 14.69
C HIS A 658 -4.94 13.30 13.64
N THR A 659 -5.54 12.18 14.06
CA THR A 659 -6.28 11.28 13.17
C THR A 659 -7.39 12.01 12.42
N PHE A 660 -8.06 12.95 13.10
CA PHE A 660 -9.14 13.79 12.56
C PHE A 660 -8.66 15.20 12.19
N VAL A 661 -7.37 15.35 11.90
CA VAL A 661 -6.78 16.56 11.31
C VAL A 661 -7.13 17.84 12.10
N SER A 662 -7.10 17.76 13.43
CA SER A 662 -7.37 18.87 14.33
C SER A 662 -8.73 19.56 14.10
N SER A 663 -9.74 18.80 13.67
CA SER A 663 -11.10 19.28 13.42
C SER A 663 -12.05 19.21 14.63
N ASP A 664 -11.55 18.75 15.78
CA ASP A 664 -12.30 18.55 17.03
C ASP A 664 -13.40 17.46 16.94
N TYR A 665 -13.35 16.61 15.90
CA TYR A 665 -14.37 15.59 15.64
C TYR A 665 -14.58 14.62 16.81
N GLU A 666 -13.50 14.22 17.48
CA GLU A 666 -13.52 13.27 18.60
C GLU A 666 -14.34 13.75 19.81
N HIS A 667 -14.71 15.04 19.83
CA HIS A 667 -15.49 15.66 20.89
C HIS A 667 -16.94 15.99 20.48
N LYS A 668 -17.34 15.73 19.23
CA LYS A 668 -18.68 16.07 18.70
C LYS A 668 -19.76 15.02 18.91
N GLY A 669 -19.42 13.83 19.43
CA GLY A 669 -20.40 12.79 19.77
C GLY A 669 -20.94 11.98 18.58
N TYR A 670 -20.28 12.01 17.42
CA TYR A 670 -20.64 11.23 16.22
C TYR A 670 -20.15 9.78 16.25
N GLY A 671 -20.32 9.10 17.39
CA GLY A 671 -20.04 7.66 17.55
C GLY A 671 -18.63 7.31 17.99
#